data_AF-A0A522QI16-F1
#
_entry.id   AF-A0A522QI16-F1
#
_cell.length_a   1.000
_cell.length_b   1.000
_cell.length_c   1.000
_cell.angle_alpha   90.00
_cell.angle_beta   90.00
_cell.angle_gamma   90.00
#
_symmetry.space_group_name_H-M   'P 1'
#
loop_
_entity.id
_entity.type
_entity.pdbx_description
1 polymer ?
#
loop_
_entity_poly.entity_id
_entity_poly.type
_entity_poly.pdbx_seq_one_letter_code
_entity_poly.pdbx_strand_id
1 'polypeptide(L)'
;MLAPAPHLAAAPEPEPAGPRRVVPVSRLATAVQAGPPRADTTVIRRETPTQLSSKDVLAGLRSVPVVKARLDERLAQGPTALTHVKRALENFDRHLALKTKMNAFVNEAIRIATVIDATAAELARAVNDPTLKWQIATELIAAYRAELQQKLGSAKNLDRQAQTTKALDLAAVVVGDDPVTLYVSGKVKIGDAAWRVREMAVKAGLGTAEMMRILSDRFQMEVGSHSRAEVSTGQRKADTIVQDDGQTGTGGFDLKDLIGEISPSFYDEVVAPRTGPPKKGSDAPQWGPGGLAMTPATIAKLADLEKEASRLDLQSSSLSSPQLAAERTKSGDSLSAKQSEHFARLRQEESGDAADYESTGTAPRDYVVDKLMARYAIADRHKAETLTDDLLGALTTVPLTLTSKLENLFKVRADAAAEPHYGSAYKSEPALMQQEVDLSALVGKAARGTKAMSIGRPDAGFARSRGENYLRWRRDKDERETGYHGLGADDLPVFAAVNPNFTETMGGNANLATWDSRTQQYTGTTYGENYYGDMHMLLKDSVRPRSTFIARGKKSIDGRRIERTDLTFLLADMLRMFMFDYVDAMVAALHKPDTVVLTNMDAEVHVYGGLDIATDVQAIYLSPAAFAATDGAAARCKAFAKQHSIKVEDIGTMPATYDITARQGVQGGIDLKGVV
;
A
#
# COMPACT_ATOMS: atom_id res chain seq x y z
N MET A 1 -50.63 -33.61 -8.13
CA MET A 1 -50.99 -32.83 -6.94
C MET A 1 -49.75 -32.10 -6.48
N LEU A 2 -49.59 -30.85 -6.92
CA LEU A 2 -48.48 -29.96 -6.59
C LEU A 2 -49.11 -28.62 -6.18
N ALA A 3 -48.66 -28.07 -5.06
CA ALA A 3 -49.18 -26.86 -4.45
C ALA A 3 -48.90 -25.61 -5.32
N PRO A 4 -49.77 -24.59 -5.31
CA PRO A 4 -49.50 -23.33 -6.00
C PRO A 4 -48.61 -22.40 -5.18
N ALA A 5 -47.77 -21.64 -5.87
CA ALA A 5 -46.86 -20.62 -5.32
C ALA A 5 -47.61 -19.42 -4.71
N PRO A 6 -47.02 -18.70 -3.73
CA PRO A 6 -47.66 -17.54 -3.11
C PRO A 6 -47.55 -16.28 -3.96
N HIS A 7 -48.62 -15.48 -3.95
CA HIS A 7 -48.75 -14.17 -4.59
C HIS A 7 -47.80 -13.12 -4.00
N LEU A 8 -47.08 -12.41 -4.87
CA LEU A 8 -46.36 -11.17 -4.56
C LEU A 8 -47.34 -10.01 -4.38
N ALA A 9 -47.28 -9.33 -3.23
CA ALA A 9 -48.03 -8.12 -2.95
C ALA A 9 -47.37 -6.90 -3.62
N ALA A 10 -48.19 -6.06 -4.26
CA ALA A 10 -47.77 -4.80 -4.89
C ALA A 10 -47.38 -3.76 -3.83
N ALA A 11 -46.35 -2.97 -4.15
CA ALA A 11 -45.90 -1.83 -3.34
C ALA A 11 -46.91 -0.66 -3.40
N PRO A 12 -47.06 0.13 -2.31
CA PRO A 12 -47.96 1.28 -2.30
C PRO A 12 -47.37 2.49 -3.04
N GLU A 13 -48.23 3.18 -3.79
CA GLU A 13 -47.93 4.45 -4.48
C GLU A 13 -47.69 5.61 -3.50
N PRO A 14 -46.88 6.63 -3.87
CA PRO A 14 -46.62 7.79 -3.04
C PRO A 14 -47.73 8.85 -3.13
N GLU A 15 -48.11 9.40 -1.97
CA GLU A 15 -49.09 10.48 -1.84
C GLU A 15 -48.65 11.82 -2.51
N PRO A 16 -49.61 12.63 -3.01
CA PRO A 16 -49.32 13.89 -3.68
C PRO A 16 -49.01 15.03 -2.69
N ALA A 17 -47.99 15.81 -3.01
CA ALA A 17 -47.58 17.01 -2.25
C ALA A 17 -48.61 18.15 -2.37
N GLY A 18 -49.03 18.68 -1.21
CA GLY A 18 -49.95 19.82 -1.11
C GLY A 18 -49.32 21.18 -1.50
N PRO A 19 -50.16 22.22 -1.72
CA PRO A 19 -49.74 23.44 -2.40
C PRO A 19 -48.97 24.43 -1.51
N ARG A 20 -47.90 24.99 -2.07
CA ARG A 20 -47.08 26.07 -1.48
C ARG A 20 -47.83 27.41 -1.48
N ARG A 21 -47.90 28.05 -0.33
CA ARG A 21 -48.47 29.39 -0.13
C ARG A 21 -47.43 30.46 -0.48
N VAL A 22 -47.71 31.27 -1.50
CA VAL A 22 -46.93 32.45 -1.90
C VAL A 22 -47.41 33.65 -1.09
N VAL A 23 -46.50 34.41 -0.49
CA VAL A 23 -46.79 35.70 0.17
C VAL A 23 -46.24 36.84 -0.69
N PRO A 24 -47.04 37.88 -1.02
CA PRO A 24 -46.60 38.94 -1.91
C PRO A 24 -45.81 40.02 -1.18
N VAL A 25 -44.76 40.50 -1.85
CA VAL A 25 -43.98 41.67 -1.48
C VAL A 25 -44.64 42.90 -2.08
N SER A 26 -45.11 43.85 -1.26
CA SER A 26 -45.01 45.28 -1.60
C SER A 26 -45.45 46.20 -0.46
N ARG A 27 -44.76 47.35 -0.41
CA ARG A 27 -45.03 48.61 0.32
C ARG A 27 -44.68 48.66 1.81
N LEU A 28 -43.64 49.45 2.12
CA LEU A 28 -43.82 50.78 2.73
C LEU A 28 -42.48 51.49 2.89
N ALA A 29 -42.42 52.70 2.32
CA ALA A 29 -41.45 53.72 2.67
C ALA A 29 -42.16 54.80 3.49
N THR A 30 -41.39 55.48 4.34
CA THR A 30 -41.61 56.78 5.03
C THR A 30 -41.92 56.73 6.54
N ALA A 31 -40.85 56.96 7.32
CA ALA A 31 -40.66 57.77 8.55
C ALA A 31 -41.75 57.92 9.62
N VAL A 32 -41.37 57.77 10.90
CA VAL A 32 -41.26 58.85 11.92
C VAL A 32 -40.51 58.34 13.18
N GLN A 33 -39.68 59.22 13.75
CA GLN A 33 -38.82 59.07 14.93
C GLN A 33 -39.57 58.65 16.22
N ALA A 34 -39.04 57.64 16.90
CA ALA A 34 -39.09 57.52 18.37
C ALA A 34 -37.79 56.85 18.83
N GLY A 35 -37.06 57.48 19.75
CA GLY A 35 -35.72 57.06 20.19
C GLY A 35 -35.71 55.69 20.87
N PRO A 36 -34.58 54.94 20.82
CA PRO A 36 -34.52 53.62 21.40
C PRO A 36 -34.41 53.69 22.94
N PRO A 37 -35.08 52.78 23.67
CA PRO A 37 -34.83 52.60 25.09
C PRO A 37 -33.42 52.03 25.27
N ARG A 38 -32.69 52.53 26.29
CA ARG A 38 -31.40 51.99 26.71
C ARG A 38 -31.54 50.50 27.03
N ALA A 39 -31.00 49.65 26.16
CA ALA A 39 -30.74 48.26 26.48
C ALA A 39 -29.44 48.21 27.30
N ASP A 40 -29.56 47.77 28.55
CA ASP A 40 -28.42 47.31 29.34
C ASP A 40 -27.78 46.11 28.62
N THR A 41 -26.77 46.38 27.79
CA THR A 41 -25.87 45.36 27.27
C THR A 41 -25.01 44.86 28.41
N THR A 42 -25.50 43.85 29.12
CA THR A 42 -24.62 42.95 29.89
C THR A 42 -23.76 42.23 28.86
N VAL A 43 -22.54 42.72 28.63
CA VAL A 43 -21.52 42.01 27.86
C VAL A 43 -21.15 40.77 28.65
N ILE A 44 -21.84 39.66 28.40
CA ILE A 44 -21.40 38.33 28.84
C ILE A 44 -20.11 38.08 28.06
N ARG A 45 -18.96 38.35 28.67
CA ARG A 45 -17.67 37.83 28.20
C ARG A 45 -17.83 36.31 28.19
N ARG A 46 -18.05 35.71 27.01
CA ARG A 46 -17.81 34.28 26.81
C ARG A 46 -16.33 34.07 27.05
N GLU A 47 -15.98 33.62 28.24
CA GLU A 47 -14.64 33.12 28.52
C GLU A 47 -14.36 32.02 27.51
N THR A 48 -13.32 32.22 26.68
CA THR A 48 -12.87 31.19 25.75
C THR A 48 -12.57 29.95 26.59
N PRO A 49 -13.21 28.79 26.33
CA PRO A 49 -13.03 27.61 27.16
C PRO A 49 -11.54 27.28 27.27
N THR A 50 -11.06 27.17 28.51
CA THR A 50 -9.65 26.96 28.82
C THR A 50 -9.17 25.66 28.16
N GLN A 51 -8.12 25.76 27.37
CA GLN A 51 -7.50 24.62 26.71
C GLN A 51 -6.88 23.69 27.75
N LEU A 52 -7.03 22.37 27.59
CA LEU A 52 -6.33 21.41 28.45
C LEU A 52 -4.82 21.46 28.22
N SER A 53 -4.09 21.44 29.33
CA SER A 53 -2.63 21.26 29.30
C SER A 53 -2.28 19.79 28.97
N SER A 54 -1.06 19.55 28.50
CA SER A 54 -0.54 18.18 28.34
C SER A 54 -0.58 17.36 29.63
N LYS A 55 -0.40 18.02 30.78
CA LYS A 55 -0.50 17.38 32.09
C LYS A 55 -1.93 16.87 32.36
N ASP A 56 -2.94 17.68 32.05
CA ASP A 56 -4.34 17.32 32.28
C ASP A 56 -4.80 16.22 31.31
N VAL A 57 -4.41 16.30 30.04
CA VAL A 57 -4.67 15.25 29.05
C VAL A 57 -4.04 13.93 29.50
N LEU A 58 -2.75 13.93 29.85
CA LEU A 58 -2.05 12.72 30.30
C LEU A 58 -2.67 12.14 31.59
N ALA A 59 -3.06 12.99 32.54
CA ALA A 59 -3.72 12.54 33.76
C ALA A 59 -5.10 11.94 33.48
N GLY A 60 -5.89 12.55 32.59
CA GLY A 60 -7.20 12.06 32.17
C GLY A 60 -7.11 10.70 31.48
N LEU A 61 -6.21 10.55 30.50
CA LEU A 61 -6.03 9.29 29.78
C LEU A 61 -5.44 8.19 30.66
N ARG A 62 -4.49 8.48 31.57
CA ARG A 62 -3.96 7.50 32.52
C ARG A 62 -4.96 7.08 33.61
N SER A 63 -6.16 7.66 33.64
CA SER A 63 -7.24 7.12 34.46
C SER A 63 -7.91 5.89 33.83
N VAL A 64 -7.69 5.65 32.53
CA VAL A 64 -8.09 4.42 31.84
C VAL A 64 -7.08 3.31 32.18
N PRO A 65 -7.51 2.17 32.76
CA PRO A 65 -6.60 1.13 33.26
C PRO A 65 -5.61 0.59 32.21
N VAL A 66 -6.08 0.27 31.00
CA VAL A 66 -5.21 -0.27 29.94
C VAL A 66 -4.14 0.73 29.52
N VAL A 67 -4.49 2.01 29.38
CA VAL A 67 -3.55 3.10 29.05
C VAL A 67 -2.50 3.23 30.14
N LYS A 68 -2.91 3.25 31.40
CA LYS A 68 -1.99 3.35 32.54
C LYS A 68 -1.01 2.17 32.56
N ALA A 69 -1.52 0.96 32.45
CA ALA A 69 -0.71 -0.26 32.52
C ALA A 69 0.38 -0.27 31.44
N ARG A 70 0.02 0.09 30.20
CA ARG A 70 0.95 0.09 29.06
C ARG A 70 1.96 1.23 29.10
N LEU A 71 1.54 2.43 29.49
CA LEU A 71 2.48 3.55 29.60
C LEU A 71 3.51 3.36 30.72
N ASP A 72 3.12 2.67 31.81
CA ASP A 72 3.99 2.38 32.94
C ASP A 72 4.88 1.13 32.70
N GLU A 73 4.61 0.36 31.65
CA GLU A 73 5.39 -0.81 31.25
C GLU A 73 6.82 -0.40 30.86
N ARG A 74 7.80 -1.13 31.40
CA ARG A 74 9.22 -0.84 31.17
C ARG A 74 9.69 -1.61 29.94
N LEU A 75 10.16 -0.89 28.93
CA LEU A 75 10.81 -1.49 27.78
C LEU A 75 12.06 -2.25 28.22
N ALA A 76 12.26 -3.45 27.65
CA ALA A 76 13.38 -4.34 28.00
C ALA A 76 14.76 -3.64 27.95
N GLN A 77 14.90 -2.65 27.06
CA GLN A 77 16.10 -1.82 26.92
C GLN A 77 15.69 -0.37 26.65
N GLY A 78 15.31 0.39 27.69
CA GLY A 78 15.03 1.81 27.52
C GLY A 78 14.17 2.48 28.59
N PRO A 79 13.81 3.76 28.36
CA PRO A 79 12.80 4.46 29.14
C PRO A 79 11.40 3.84 28.94
N THR A 80 10.47 4.13 29.84
CA THR A 80 9.07 3.72 29.68
C THR A 80 8.38 4.48 28.54
N ALA A 81 7.31 3.93 27.97
CA ALA A 81 6.46 4.63 27.01
C ALA A 81 5.94 5.97 27.58
N LEU A 82 5.64 6.03 28.88
CA LEU A 82 5.29 7.29 29.58
C LEU A 82 6.38 8.36 29.45
N THR A 83 7.65 7.98 29.51
CA THR A 83 8.77 8.92 29.41
C THR A 83 8.90 9.50 28.00
N HIS A 84 8.63 8.69 26.98
CA HIS A 84 8.55 9.15 25.59
C HIS A 84 7.37 10.11 25.39
N VAL A 85 6.17 9.72 25.83
CA VAL A 85 4.96 10.57 25.75
C VAL A 85 5.17 11.92 26.42
N LYS A 86 5.78 11.96 27.61
CA LYS A 86 6.08 13.23 28.29
C LYS A 86 7.00 14.12 27.46
N ARG A 87 8.08 13.56 26.89
CA ARG A 87 9.00 14.33 26.03
C ARG A 87 8.32 14.83 24.77
N ALA A 88 7.55 13.99 24.10
CA ALA A 88 6.76 14.35 22.94
C ALA A 88 5.82 15.53 23.25
N LEU A 89 5.02 15.42 24.32
CA LEU A 89 4.09 16.47 24.74
C LEU A 89 4.81 17.77 25.15
N GLU A 90 5.95 17.67 25.86
CA GLU A 90 6.77 18.83 26.20
C GLU A 90 7.33 19.54 24.97
N ASN A 91 7.82 18.78 23.98
CA ASN A 91 8.32 19.33 22.73
C ASN A 91 7.18 20.02 21.95
N PHE A 92 6.01 19.40 21.90
CA PHE A 92 4.82 20.00 21.28
C PHE A 92 4.42 21.32 21.93
N ASP A 93 4.28 21.35 23.25
CA ASP A 93 3.87 22.57 23.98
C ASP A 93 4.90 23.70 23.82
N ARG A 94 6.20 23.39 23.83
CA ARG A 94 7.27 24.40 23.72
C ARG A 94 7.47 24.92 22.31
N HIS A 95 7.39 24.05 21.30
CA HIS A 95 7.88 24.37 19.95
C HIS A 95 6.77 24.49 18.90
N LEU A 96 5.62 23.82 19.08
CA LEU A 96 4.61 23.68 18.04
C LEU A 96 3.28 24.37 18.43
N ALA A 97 2.75 24.08 19.62
CA ALA A 97 1.44 24.55 20.06
C ALA A 97 1.31 26.09 20.16
N LEU A 98 2.39 26.77 20.58
CA LEU A 98 2.40 28.23 20.77
C LEU A 98 2.55 29.01 19.45
N LYS A 99 3.08 28.37 18.40
CA LYS A 99 3.46 29.06 17.16
C LYS A 99 2.29 29.29 16.22
N THR A 100 1.26 28.44 16.29
CA THR A 100 0.33 28.24 15.18
C THR A 100 -1.02 28.93 15.34
N LYS A 101 -1.29 29.65 16.46
CA LYS A 101 -2.63 30.20 16.80
C LYS A 101 -3.76 29.18 16.52
N MET A 102 -3.47 27.90 16.69
CA MET A 102 -4.41 26.83 16.38
C MET A 102 -5.64 26.89 17.27
N ASN A 103 -6.75 26.42 16.71
CA ASN A 103 -7.94 26.13 17.48
C ASN A 103 -7.58 25.22 18.66
N ALA A 104 -8.03 25.59 19.86
CA ALA A 104 -7.68 24.89 21.11
C ALA A 104 -8.02 23.39 21.07
N PHE A 105 -9.11 23.00 20.39
CA PHE A 105 -9.48 21.59 20.24
C PHE A 105 -8.49 20.79 19.38
N VAL A 106 -7.81 21.41 18.42
CA VAL A 106 -6.83 20.71 17.57
C VAL A 106 -5.56 20.41 18.37
N ASN A 107 -5.09 21.38 19.16
CA ASN A 107 -3.98 21.14 20.08
C ASN A 107 -4.31 20.05 21.11
N GLU A 108 -5.55 19.98 21.58
CA GLU A 108 -6.00 18.88 22.45
C GLU A 108 -6.06 17.55 21.72
N ALA A 109 -6.55 17.51 20.48
CA ALA A 109 -6.59 16.32 19.66
C ALA A 109 -5.18 15.74 19.44
N ILE A 110 -4.19 16.59 19.14
CA ILE A 110 -2.79 16.17 19.00
C ILE A 110 -2.30 15.51 20.28
N ARG A 111 -2.52 16.14 21.44
CA ARG A 111 -2.08 15.57 22.74
C ARG A 111 -2.76 14.25 23.08
N ILE A 112 -4.06 14.14 22.81
CA ILE A 112 -4.82 12.89 22.99
C ILE A 112 -4.24 11.81 22.08
N ALA A 113 -4.05 12.13 20.80
CA ALA A 113 -3.49 11.23 19.80
C ALA A 113 -2.10 10.73 20.20
N THR A 114 -1.20 11.58 20.73
CA THR A 114 0.13 11.17 21.22
C THR A 114 0.06 10.09 22.29
N VAL A 115 -0.83 10.25 23.26
CA VAL A 115 -0.96 9.32 24.38
C VAL A 115 -1.58 8.00 23.93
N ILE A 116 -2.60 8.06 23.06
CA ILE A 116 -3.24 6.87 22.48
C ILE A 116 -2.26 6.11 21.59
N ASP A 117 -1.52 6.77 20.71
CA ASP A 117 -0.55 6.11 19.81
C ASP A 117 0.55 5.38 20.58
N ALA A 118 1.10 5.99 21.62
CA ALA A 118 2.10 5.32 22.44
C ALA A 118 1.53 4.09 23.16
N THR A 119 0.27 4.17 23.62
CA THR A 119 -0.42 3.02 24.22
C THR A 119 -0.65 1.91 23.18
N ALA A 120 -1.09 2.29 21.98
CA ALA A 120 -1.35 1.37 20.89
C ALA A 120 -0.06 0.71 20.38
N ALA A 121 1.05 1.44 20.34
CA ALA A 121 2.36 0.91 20.00
C ALA A 121 2.81 -0.17 21.00
N GLU A 122 2.64 0.04 22.31
CA GLU A 122 2.96 -1.00 23.30
C GLU A 122 2.06 -2.23 23.19
N LEU A 123 0.77 -2.06 22.89
CA LEU A 123 -0.15 -3.17 22.66
C LEU A 123 0.19 -3.95 21.38
N ALA A 124 0.50 -3.24 20.30
CA ALA A 124 0.97 -3.80 19.04
C ALA A 124 2.27 -4.60 19.23
N ARG A 125 3.21 -4.06 20.03
CA ARG A 125 4.46 -4.75 20.41
C ARG A 125 4.20 -6.00 21.26
N ALA A 126 3.21 -5.99 22.15
CA ALA A 126 2.89 -7.15 22.98
C ALA A 126 2.42 -8.37 22.17
N VAL A 127 1.91 -8.14 20.95
CA VAL A 127 1.56 -9.20 19.98
C VAL A 127 2.57 -9.33 18.83
N ASN A 128 3.71 -8.64 18.93
CA ASN A 128 4.78 -8.62 17.94
C ASN A 128 4.32 -8.20 16.53
N ASP A 129 3.42 -7.23 16.44
CA ASP A 129 2.90 -6.70 15.17
C ASP A 129 2.68 -5.18 15.22
N PRO A 130 3.71 -4.37 14.91
CA PRO A 130 3.62 -2.91 14.90
C PRO A 130 2.60 -2.34 13.89
N THR A 131 2.21 -3.11 12.87
CA THR A 131 1.26 -2.66 11.83
C THR A 131 -0.14 -2.42 12.40
N LEU A 132 -0.45 -3.01 13.57
CA LEU A 132 -1.72 -2.87 14.26
C LEU A 132 -1.88 -1.56 15.02
N LYS A 133 -0.83 -0.75 15.11
CA LYS A 133 -0.81 0.46 15.94
C LYS A 133 -2.02 1.35 15.68
N TRP A 134 -2.33 1.64 14.42
CA TRP A 134 -3.39 2.58 14.06
C TRP A 134 -4.81 2.02 14.32
N GLN A 135 -5.00 0.72 14.09
CA GLN A 135 -6.26 0.04 14.37
C GLN A 135 -6.50 -0.05 15.87
N ILE A 136 -5.49 -0.46 16.65
CA ILE A 136 -5.56 -0.48 18.12
C ILE A 136 -5.84 0.92 18.65
N ALA A 137 -5.19 1.96 18.11
CA ALA A 137 -5.42 3.34 18.51
C ALA A 137 -6.88 3.79 18.26
N THR A 138 -7.42 3.46 17.09
CA THR A 138 -8.81 3.75 16.71
C THR A 138 -9.79 3.05 17.65
N GLU A 139 -9.55 1.76 17.94
CA GLU A 139 -10.39 0.96 18.84
C GLU A 139 -10.27 1.41 20.30
N LEU A 140 -9.09 1.83 20.76
CA LEU A 140 -8.91 2.43 22.09
C LEU A 140 -9.80 3.66 22.25
N ILE A 141 -9.80 4.58 21.28
CA ILE A 141 -10.66 5.76 21.34
C ILE A 141 -12.14 5.37 21.28
N ALA A 142 -12.52 4.42 20.42
CA ALA A 142 -13.91 3.98 20.28
C ALA A 142 -14.44 3.33 21.56
N ALA A 143 -13.70 2.36 22.12
CA ALA A 143 -14.11 1.60 23.31
C ALA A 143 -14.16 2.47 24.58
N TYR A 144 -13.24 3.42 24.70
CA TYR A 144 -13.10 4.29 25.88
C TYR A 144 -13.72 5.68 25.69
N ARG A 145 -14.42 5.95 24.58
CA ARG A 145 -14.91 7.30 24.24
C ARG A 145 -15.67 8.00 25.36
N ALA A 146 -16.64 7.32 25.96
CA ALA A 146 -17.47 7.90 27.02
C ALA A 146 -16.64 8.26 28.27
N GLU A 147 -15.70 7.39 28.64
CA GLU A 147 -14.81 7.59 29.79
C GLU A 147 -13.84 8.74 29.51
N LEU A 148 -13.26 8.80 28.31
CA LEU A 148 -12.40 9.90 27.87
C LEU A 148 -13.15 11.24 27.87
N GLN A 149 -14.39 11.27 27.35
CA GLN A 149 -15.23 12.47 27.38
C GLN A 149 -15.53 12.92 28.81
N GLN A 150 -15.81 11.98 29.73
CA GLN A 150 -16.07 12.30 31.12
C GLN A 150 -14.83 12.85 31.84
N LYS A 151 -13.65 12.29 31.55
CA LYS A 151 -12.39 12.62 32.24
C LYS A 151 -11.71 13.88 31.71
N LEU A 152 -11.85 14.15 30.42
CA LEU A 152 -11.26 15.32 29.74
C LEU A 152 -12.26 16.49 29.60
N GLY A 153 -13.55 16.18 29.63
CA GLY A 153 -14.62 17.17 29.63
C GLY A 153 -14.84 17.80 31.01
N SER A 154 -15.74 18.77 31.05
CA SER A 154 -16.25 19.31 32.31
C SER A 154 -17.75 19.05 32.36
N ALA A 155 -18.18 18.25 33.35
CA ALA A 155 -19.61 17.94 33.56
C ALA A 155 -20.48 19.19 33.77
N LYS A 156 -19.86 20.33 34.14
CA LYS A 156 -20.55 21.60 34.40
C LYS A 156 -20.44 22.61 33.26
N ASN A 157 -19.64 22.32 32.22
CA ASN A 157 -19.40 23.25 31.11
C ASN A 157 -19.64 22.53 29.76
N LEU A 158 -20.80 22.81 29.16
CA LEU A 158 -21.24 22.23 27.90
C LEU A 158 -20.30 22.59 26.74
N ASP A 159 -19.79 23.81 26.69
CA ASP A 159 -18.85 24.24 25.64
C ASP A 159 -17.55 23.44 25.71
N ARG A 160 -17.04 23.20 26.92
CA ARG A 160 -15.87 22.34 27.16
C ARG A 160 -16.14 20.89 26.75
N GLN A 161 -17.34 20.37 27.02
CA GLN A 161 -17.71 19.01 26.61
C GLN A 161 -17.80 18.88 25.08
N ALA A 162 -18.36 19.88 24.40
CA ALA A 162 -18.40 19.95 22.94
C ALA A 162 -16.99 20.04 22.34
N GLN A 163 -16.11 20.87 22.92
CA GLN A 163 -14.71 20.96 22.51
C GLN A 163 -13.97 19.63 22.68
N THR A 164 -14.17 18.96 23.82
CA THR A 164 -13.57 17.64 24.10
C THR A 164 -14.05 16.60 23.09
N THR A 165 -15.33 16.64 22.71
CA THR A 165 -15.89 15.73 21.70
C THR A 165 -15.24 15.96 20.34
N LYS A 166 -15.12 17.21 19.88
CA LYS A 166 -14.40 17.55 18.65
C LYS A 166 -12.93 17.12 18.69
N ALA A 167 -12.27 17.29 19.83
CA ALA A 167 -10.88 16.88 20.02
C ALA A 167 -10.72 15.36 19.92
N LEU A 168 -11.65 14.59 20.50
CA LEU A 168 -11.65 13.12 20.39
C LEU A 168 -11.96 12.63 18.98
N ASP A 169 -12.88 13.29 18.27
CA ASP A 169 -13.23 12.95 16.89
C ASP A 169 -12.04 13.18 15.96
N LEU A 170 -11.38 14.32 16.11
CA LEU A 170 -10.15 14.61 15.37
C LEU A 170 -9.01 13.68 15.77
N ALA A 171 -8.85 13.37 17.07
CA ALA A 171 -7.83 12.42 17.51
C ALA A 171 -8.06 11.04 16.89
N ALA A 172 -9.30 10.56 16.82
CA ALA A 172 -9.64 9.28 16.19
C ALA A 172 -9.26 9.24 14.71
N VAL A 173 -9.47 10.33 13.97
CA VAL A 173 -9.02 10.44 12.58
C VAL A 173 -7.50 10.43 12.51
N VAL A 174 -6.84 11.24 13.34
CA VAL A 174 -5.40 11.47 13.31
C VAL A 174 -4.58 10.24 13.72
N VAL A 175 -5.08 9.40 14.62
CA VAL A 175 -4.41 8.13 14.99
C VAL A 175 -4.73 6.97 14.04
N GLY A 176 -5.77 7.13 13.21
CA GLY A 176 -6.22 6.10 12.28
C GLY A 176 -5.27 5.87 11.10
N ASP A 177 -4.28 6.74 10.92
CA ASP A 177 -3.31 6.67 9.83
C ASP A 177 -2.04 7.50 10.12
N ASP A 178 -0.93 7.25 9.42
CA ASP A 178 0.32 8.00 9.48
C ASP A 178 0.99 8.18 8.09
N PRO A 179 0.32 8.88 7.15
CA PRO A 179 0.83 9.03 5.79
C PRO A 179 2.15 9.82 5.71
N VAL A 180 2.42 10.69 6.69
CA VAL A 180 3.65 11.50 6.73
C VAL A 180 4.86 10.61 7.04
N THR A 181 4.83 9.83 8.13
CA THR A 181 5.95 8.94 8.46
C THR A 181 6.19 7.93 7.35
N LEU A 182 5.11 7.36 6.80
CA LEU A 182 5.19 6.40 5.70
C LEU A 182 5.85 6.98 4.45
N TYR A 183 5.49 8.21 4.07
CA TYR A 183 6.10 8.85 2.91
C TYR A 183 7.56 9.24 3.16
N VAL A 184 7.85 9.85 4.32
CA VAL A 184 9.22 10.27 4.66
C VAL A 184 10.16 9.06 4.70
N SER A 185 9.70 7.92 5.23
CA SER A 185 10.44 6.64 5.26
C SER A 185 10.45 5.88 3.93
N GLY A 186 9.82 6.40 2.87
CA GLY A 186 9.79 5.76 1.55
C GLY A 186 8.92 4.51 1.46
N LYS A 187 8.01 4.31 2.42
CA LYS A 187 7.09 3.16 2.49
C LYS A 187 5.84 3.35 1.63
N VAL A 188 5.43 4.59 1.38
CA VAL A 188 4.35 4.93 0.44
C VAL A 188 4.77 6.04 -0.51
N LYS A 189 4.07 6.14 -1.65
CA LYS A 189 4.27 7.21 -2.62
C LYS A 189 3.69 8.52 -2.10
N ILE A 190 4.16 9.62 -2.71
CA ILE A 190 3.64 10.96 -2.40
C ILE A 190 2.15 11.09 -2.72
N GLY A 191 1.70 10.55 -3.86
CA GLY A 191 0.28 10.59 -4.27
C GLY A 191 -0.62 9.82 -3.30
N ASP A 192 -0.23 8.60 -2.91
CA ASP A 192 -0.94 7.81 -1.91
C ASP A 192 -0.99 8.51 -0.54
N ALA A 193 0.13 9.06 -0.08
CA ALA A 193 0.18 9.81 1.18
C ALA A 193 -0.69 11.07 1.11
N ALA A 194 -0.60 11.85 0.04
CA ALA A 194 -1.37 13.06 -0.19
C ALA A 194 -2.88 12.78 -0.21
N TRP A 195 -3.29 11.69 -0.87
CA TRP A 195 -4.67 11.24 -0.87
C TRP A 195 -5.16 10.87 0.53
N ARG A 196 -4.35 10.12 1.30
CA ARG A 196 -4.69 9.76 2.68
C ARG A 196 -4.80 10.99 3.58
N VAL A 197 -3.90 11.96 3.45
CA VAL A 197 -4.00 13.26 4.13
C VAL A 197 -5.32 13.94 3.79
N ARG A 198 -5.72 13.95 2.51
CA ARG A 198 -7.01 14.50 2.06
C ARG A 198 -8.20 13.72 2.66
N GLU A 199 -8.20 12.40 2.63
CA GLU A 199 -9.28 11.60 3.23
C GLU A 199 -9.42 11.86 4.73
N MET A 200 -8.29 11.94 5.44
CA MET A 200 -8.28 12.32 6.85
C MET A 200 -8.85 13.73 7.02
N ALA A 201 -8.48 14.69 6.19
CA ALA A 201 -9.00 16.05 6.23
C ALA A 201 -10.53 16.07 6.04
N VAL A 202 -11.05 15.34 5.06
CA VAL A 202 -12.49 15.20 4.80
C VAL A 202 -13.21 14.56 5.99
N LYS A 203 -12.67 13.44 6.53
CA LYS A 203 -13.23 12.75 7.70
C LYS A 203 -13.26 13.65 8.94
N ALA A 204 -12.27 14.53 9.09
CA ALA A 204 -12.15 15.49 10.17
C ALA A 204 -12.96 16.78 9.97
N GLY A 205 -13.47 17.03 8.75
CA GLY A 205 -14.08 18.32 8.39
C GLY A 205 -13.07 19.49 8.41
N LEU A 206 -11.81 19.23 8.07
CA LEU A 206 -10.73 20.21 7.98
C LEU A 206 -10.25 20.38 6.54
N GLY A 207 -9.55 21.48 6.26
CA GLY A 207 -8.86 21.64 4.98
C GLY A 207 -7.61 20.75 4.90
N THR A 208 -7.25 20.33 3.68
CA THR A 208 -6.11 19.42 3.45
C THR A 208 -4.79 19.98 3.97
N ALA A 209 -4.54 21.28 3.79
CA ALA A 209 -3.35 21.96 4.34
C ALA A 209 -3.34 21.97 5.88
N GLU A 210 -4.50 22.13 6.52
CA GLU A 210 -4.59 22.08 7.98
C GLU A 210 -4.32 20.67 8.51
N MET A 211 -4.85 19.64 7.86
CA MET A 211 -4.56 18.25 8.21
C MET A 211 -3.08 17.89 7.99
N MET A 212 -2.49 18.29 6.85
CA MET A 212 -1.07 18.06 6.57
C MET A 212 -0.19 18.65 7.67
N ARG A 213 -0.51 19.86 8.12
CA ARG A 213 0.22 20.50 9.22
C ARG A 213 0.07 19.75 10.54
N ILE A 214 -1.14 19.28 10.89
CA ILE A 214 -1.37 18.46 12.09
C ILE A 214 -0.50 17.19 12.05
N LEU A 215 -0.47 16.50 10.92
CA LEU A 215 0.30 15.26 10.75
C LEU A 215 1.81 15.52 10.76
N SER A 216 2.27 16.63 10.16
CA SER A 216 3.68 17.07 10.22
C SER A 216 4.12 17.42 11.65
N ASP A 217 3.29 18.15 12.41
CA ASP A 217 3.56 18.49 13.81
C ASP A 217 3.68 17.21 14.66
N ARG A 218 2.83 16.21 14.40
CA ARG A 218 2.92 14.90 15.06
C ARG A 218 4.17 14.13 14.70
N PHE A 219 4.51 14.08 13.42
CA PHE A 219 5.74 13.44 12.94
C PHE A 219 6.99 14.03 13.61
N GLN A 220 7.11 15.36 13.63
CA GLN A 220 8.23 16.04 14.25
C GLN A 220 8.29 15.81 15.77
N MET A 221 7.14 15.81 16.43
CA MET A 221 7.05 15.54 17.86
C MET A 221 7.48 14.11 18.20
N GLU A 222 7.06 13.13 17.41
CA GLU A 222 7.41 11.72 17.60
C GLU A 222 8.92 11.54 17.44
N VAL A 223 9.46 11.86 16.25
CA VAL A 223 10.89 11.71 15.97
C VAL A 223 11.74 12.51 16.96
N GLY A 224 11.34 13.75 17.24
CA GLY A 224 12.08 14.63 18.13
C GLY A 224 12.00 14.26 19.62
N SER A 225 11.19 13.28 20.00
CA SER A 225 11.13 12.74 21.36
C SER A 225 12.24 11.73 21.68
N HIS A 226 12.88 11.17 20.64
CA HIS A 226 13.97 10.21 20.75
C HIS A 226 15.33 10.88 20.67
N SER A 227 16.32 10.30 21.37
CA SER A 227 17.74 10.55 21.09
C SER A 227 18.30 9.49 20.14
N ARG A 228 19.39 9.81 19.44
CA ARG A 228 20.05 8.87 18.53
C ARG A 228 20.49 7.58 19.24
N ALA A 229 20.95 7.72 20.49
CA ALA A 229 21.35 6.60 21.33
C ALA A 229 20.16 5.70 21.69
N GLU A 230 19.02 6.27 22.07
CA GLU A 230 17.80 5.50 22.36
C GLU A 230 17.27 4.75 21.14
N VAL A 231 17.38 5.34 19.94
CA VAL A 231 17.01 4.65 18.69
C VAL A 231 17.97 3.49 18.42
N SER A 232 19.28 3.68 18.61
CA SER A 232 20.27 2.61 18.46
C SER A 232 20.09 1.45 19.44
N THR A 233 19.83 1.74 20.71
CA THR A 233 19.71 0.73 21.77
C THR A 233 18.31 0.13 21.84
N GLY A 234 17.29 0.90 21.44
CA GLY A 234 15.90 0.48 21.39
C GLY A 234 15.56 -0.40 20.19
N GLN A 235 16.48 -0.57 19.23
CA GLN A 235 16.38 -1.63 18.23
C GLN A 235 16.38 -2.99 18.93
N ARG A 236 15.19 -3.55 19.17
CA ARG A 236 15.08 -4.97 19.49
C ARG A 236 15.58 -5.74 18.29
N LYS A 237 16.60 -6.57 18.53
CA LYS A 237 16.87 -7.70 17.65
C LYS A 237 15.63 -8.58 17.74
N ALA A 238 15.21 -9.10 16.60
CA ALA A 238 14.05 -9.94 16.53
C ALA A 238 14.00 -11.00 17.64
N ASP A 239 12.83 -11.21 18.20
CA ASP A 239 12.62 -12.30 19.13
C ASP A 239 12.98 -13.64 18.47
N THR A 240 13.65 -14.51 19.22
CA THR A 240 13.87 -15.89 18.83
C THR A 240 12.50 -16.57 18.77
N ILE A 241 11.99 -16.81 17.56
CA ILE A 241 10.71 -17.51 17.38
C ILE A 241 10.93 -18.98 17.74
N VAL A 242 10.23 -19.46 18.77
CA VAL A 242 10.09 -20.88 19.07
C VAL A 242 9.09 -21.45 18.07
N GLN A 243 9.55 -22.34 17.19
CA GLN A 243 8.71 -23.01 16.21
C GLN A 243 7.76 -24.01 16.90
N ASP A 244 6.64 -24.34 16.26
CA ASP A 244 5.67 -25.31 16.79
C ASP A 244 6.25 -26.74 16.92
N ASP A 245 7.39 -27.02 16.26
CA ASP A 245 8.18 -28.26 16.40
C ASP A 245 9.22 -28.21 17.54
N GLY A 246 9.25 -27.13 18.31
CA GLY A 246 10.21 -26.91 19.39
C GLY A 246 11.57 -26.38 18.95
N GLN A 247 11.81 -26.14 17.65
CA GLN A 247 13.08 -25.57 17.18
C GLN A 247 13.12 -24.04 17.30
N THR A 248 14.13 -23.52 17.98
CA THR A 248 14.41 -22.08 17.98
C THR A 248 15.03 -21.68 16.63
N GLY A 249 14.25 -20.99 15.80
CA GLY A 249 14.75 -20.38 14.56
C GLY A 249 15.09 -18.92 14.77
N THR A 250 16.20 -18.43 14.20
CA THR A 250 16.44 -16.99 14.04
C THR A 250 15.60 -16.46 12.87
N GLY A 251 14.27 -16.60 12.94
CA GLY A 251 13.32 -16.01 11.98
C GLY A 251 13.13 -14.54 12.27
N GLY A 252 14.24 -13.82 12.33
CA GLY A 252 14.28 -12.57 13.05
C GLY A 252 13.94 -11.34 12.21
N PHE A 253 12.82 -10.66 12.49
CA PHE A 253 12.51 -9.33 11.94
C PHE A 253 13.48 -8.25 12.44
N ASP A 254 14.13 -7.56 11.52
CA ASP A 254 14.83 -6.31 11.85
C ASP A 254 13.76 -5.21 12.01
N LEU A 255 13.58 -4.67 13.22
CA LEU A 255 12.61 -3.61 13.49
C LEU A 255 12.74 -2.42 12.55
N LYS A 256 13.94 -2.21 11.97
CA LYS A 256 14.17 -1.13 10.99
C LYS A 256 13.29 -1.23 9.74
N ASP A 257 12.82 -2.44 9.43
CA ASP A 257 12.03 -2.71 8.23
C ASP A 257 10.52 -2.59 8.51
N LEU A 258 10.10 -2.54 9.79
CA LEU A 258 8.69 -2.45 10.19
C LEU A 258 8.15 -1.02 10.09
N ILE A 259 6.90 -0.93 9.67
CA ILE A 259 6.18 0.32 9.51
C ILE A 259 5.85 0.91 10.89
N GLY A 260 6.12 2.21 11.03
CA GLY A 260 5.84 2.96 12.25
C GLY A 260 6.88 2.86 13.36
N GLU A 261 7.99 2.13 13.15
CA GLU A 261 9.15 2.11 14.04
C GLU A 261 10.26 3.04 13.52
N ILE A 262 10.90 3.78 14.43
CA ILE A 262 12.00 4.70 14.08
C ILE A 262 13.30 3.90 14.09
N SER A 263 13.87 3.67 12.91
CA SER A 263 15.17 3.01 12.78
C SER A 263 16.34 3.98 12.94
N PRO A 264 17.54 3.50 13.30
CA PRO A 264 18.77 4.30 13.31
C PRO A 264 19.02 5.05 12.00
N SER A 265 18.89 4.37 10.85
CA SER A 265 19.11 4.98 9.54
C SER A 265 18.02 5.99 9.20
N PHE A 266 16.76 5.67 9.48
CA PHE A 266 15.65 6.60 9.28
C PHE A 266 15.82 7.86 10.13
N TYR A 267 16.22 7.70 11.39
CA TYR A 267 16.49 8.83 12.28
C TYR A 267 17.61 9.73 11.73
N ASP A 268 18.69 9.14 11.22
CA ASP A 268 19.80 9.90 10.59
C ASP A 268 19.39 10.61 9.30
N GLU A 269 18.46 10.04 8.53
CA GLU A 269 17.89 10.67 7.34
C GLU A 269 16.96 11.84 7.68
N VAL A 270 16.26 11.77 8.82
CA VAL A 270 15.26 12.76 9.22
C VAL A 270 15.87 13.92 10.01
N VAL A 271 16.66 13.61 11.02
CA VAL A 271 17.14 14.58 12.00
C VAL A 271 18.46 15.19 11.52
N ALA A 272 18.53 16.52 11.46
CA ALA A 272 19.75 17.19 11.08
C ALA A 272 20.88 16.90 12.08
N PRO A 273 22.12 16.67 11.60
CA PRO A 273 23.27 16.57 12.48
C PRO A 273 23.38 17.83 13.35
N ARG A 274 23.65 17.62 14.63
CA ARG A 274 23.78 18.72 15.58
C ARG A 274 24.91 19.66 15.17
N THR A 275 24.59 20.95 15.00
CA THR A 275 25.62 21.98 14.82
C THR A 275 26.11 22.45 16.19
N GLY A 276 27.39 22.18 16.50
CA GLY A 276 28.05 22.56 17.77
C GLY A 276 28.19 21.43 18.79
N PRO A 277 29.00 21.63 19.85
CA PRO A 277 29.27 20.58 20.83
C PRO A 277 27.99 20.14 21.55
N PRO A 278 27.81 18.83 21.82
CA PRO A 278 26.68 18.37 22.61
C PRO A 278 26.72 19.05 23.99
N LYS A 279 25.57 19.55 24.45
CA LYS A 279 25.44 19.90 25.87
C LYS A 279 25.74 18.63 26.65
N LYS A 280 26.63 18.72 27.65
CA LYS A 280 27.08 17.58 28.46
C LYS A 280 25.86 16.74 28.89
N GLY A 281 25.75 15.52 28.38
CA GLY A 281 24.65 14.58 28.68
C GLY A 281 23.38 14.70 27.83
N SER A 282 23.40 15.35 26.66
CA SER A 282 22.21 15.48 25.79
C SER A 282 22.50 15.15 24.33
N ASP A 283 22.12 13.93 23.92
CA ASP A 283 22.02 13.45 22.53
C ASP A 283 20.63 13.73 21.91
N ALA A 284 19.87 14.66 22.51
CA ALA A 284 18.56 15.05 22.03
C ALA A 284 18.69 15.90 20.74
N PRO A 285 17.72 15.78 19.82
CA PRO A 285 17.71 16.51 18.57
C PRO A 285 17.56 18.03 18.80
N GLN A 286 18.03 18.82 17.82
CA GLN A 286 17.92 20.28 17.88
C GLN A 286 16.50 20.72 17.52
N TRP A 287 15.95 21.65 18.30
CA TRP A 287 14.67 22.30 18.02
C TRP A 287 14.93 23.78 17.75
N GLY A 288 14.39 24.29 16.64
CA GLY A 288 14.51 25.68 16.22
C GLY A 288 13.17 26.40 16.22
N PRO A 289 13.14 27.69 15.81
CA PRO A 289 11.90 28.44 15.61
C PRO A 289 10.96 27.77 14.60
N GLY A 290 11.50 26.96 13.70
CA GLY A 290 10.79 26.21 12.66
C GLY A 290 10.05 24.95 13.15
N GLY A 291 10.42 24.40 14.30
CA GLY A 291 10.09 23.02 14.68
C GLY A 291 11.37 22.20 14.87
N LEU A 292 11.30 20.89 14.62
CA LEU A 292 12.46 20.00 14.67
C LEU A 292 13.48 20.40 13.59
N ALA A 293 14.76 20.46 13.94
CA ALA A 293 15.82 20.65 12.95
C ALA A 293 15.96 19.36 12.12
N MET A 294 15.36 19.37 10.94
CA MET A 294 15.35 18.25 10.00
C MET A 294 16.39 18.42 8.90
N THR A 295 16.79 17.33 8.26
CA THR A 295 17.66 17.39 7.08
C THR A 295 16.98 18.13 5.92
N PRO A 296 17.74 18.75 5.00
CA PRO A 296 17.17 19.39 3.81
C PRO A 296 16.30 18.44 2.97
N ALA A 297 16.69 17.17 2.87
CA ALA A 297 15.93 16.15 2.13
C ALA A 297 14.55 15.89 2.76
N THR A 298 14.48 15.82 4.10
CA THR A 298 13.20 15.64 4.79
C THR A 298 12.30 16.87 4.70
N ILE A 299 12.89 18.07 4.79
CA ILE A 299 12.15 19.32 4.57
C ILE A 299 11.55 19.35 3.16
N ALA A 300 12.33 18.98 2.14
CA ALA A 300 11.86 18.90 0.76
C ALA A 300 10.70 17.89 0.62
N LYS A 301 10.84 16.68 1.18
CA LYS A 301 9.75 15.67 1.18
C LYS A 301 8.47 16.23 1.81
N LEU A 302 8.54 16.85 2.99
CA LEU A 302 7.36 17.40 3.64
C LEU A 302 6.69 18.51 2.79
N ALA A 303 7.49 19.37 2.16
CA ALA A 303 7.00 20.42 1.27
C ALA A 303 6.37 19.85 -0.01
N ASP A 304 6.98 18.83 -0.60
CA ASP A 304 6.44 18.14 -1.78
C ASP A 304 5.09 17.48 -1.43
N LEU A 305 4.99 16.83 -0.25
CA LEU A 305 3.75 16.19 0.19
C LEU A 305 2.64 17.23 0.44
N GLU A 306 2.96 18.37 1.05
CA GLU A 306 2.02 19.47 1.23
C GLU A 306 1.54 20.04 -0.12
N LYS A 307 2.46 20.23 -1.07
CA LYS A 307 2.14 20.68 -2.43
C LYS A 307 1.23 19.69 -3.14
N GLU A 308 1.52 18.40 -3.04
CA GLU A 308 0.76 17.34 -3.69
C GLU A 308 -0.64 17.18 -3.08
N ALA A 309 -0.74 17.22 -1.75
CA ALA A 309 -2.03 17.17 -1.06
C ALA A 309 -2.90 18.39 -1.44
N SER A 310 -2.30 19.58 -1.56
CA SER A 310 -2.98 20.78 -2.03
C SER A 310 -3.41 20.68 -3.50
N ARG A 311 -2.58 20.08 -4.36
CA ARG A 311 -2.90 19.82 -5.77
C ARG A 311 -4.13 18.92 -5.90
N LEU A 312 -4.19 17.84 -5.12
CA LEU A 312 -5.34 16.94 -5.10
C LEU A 312 -6.61 17.63 -4.60
N ASP A 313 -6.52 18.53 -3.63
CA ASP A 313 -7.66 19.32 -3.15
C ASP A 313 -8.29 20.13 -4.29
N LEU A 314 -7.46 20.78 -5.11
CA LEU A 314 -7.87 21.55 -6.29
C LEU A 314 -8.45 20.67 -7.41
N GLN A 315 -7.86 19.49 -7.63
CA GLN A 315 -8.35 18.53 -8.64
C GLN A 315 -9.62 17.80 -8.20
N SER A 316 -9.89 17.73 -6.90
CA SER A 316 -11.00 16.95 -6.35
C SER A 316 -12.37 17.63 -6.42
N SER A 317 -12.52 18.58 -7.34
CA SER A 317 -13.82 18.81 -7.99
C SER A 317 -14.17 17.59 -8.87
N SER A 318 -14.56 16.51 -8.18
CA SER A 318 -15.11 15.23 -8.66
C SER A 318 -14.24 14.36 -9.57
N LEU A 319 -13.85 13.17 -9.07
CA LEU A 319 -14.06 11.98 -9.89
C LEU A 319 -15.59 11.84 -9.99
N SER A 320 -16.13 12.25 -11.13
CA SER A 320 -17.58 12.21 -11.36
C SER A 320 -18.06 10.75 -11.33
N SER A 321 -19.27 10.48 -10.81
CA SER A 321 -19.88 9.14 -10.88
C SER A 321 -19.83 8.49 -12.29
N PRO A 322 -19.92 9.26 -13.40
CA PRO A 322 -19.65 8.76 -14.76
C PRO A 322 -18.24 8.18 -14.99
N GLN A 323 -17.19 8.72 -14.38
CA GLN A 323 -15.83 8.18 -14.53
C GLN A 323 -15.71 6.82 -13.82
N LEU A 324 -16.27 6.69 -12.61
CA LEU A 324 -16.34 5.40 -11.90
C LEU A 324 -17.22 4.38 -12.65
N ALA A 325 -18.30 4.81 -13.28
CA ALA A 325 -19.15 3.96 -14.11
C ALA A 325 -18.44 3.50 -15.40
N ALA A 326 -17.66 4.38 -16.04
CA ALA A 326 -16.86 4.05 -17.21
C ALA A 326 -15.79 2.99 -16.91
N GLU A 327 -15.22 2.98 -15.70
CA GLU A 327 -14.27 1.93 -15.28
C GLU A 327 -14.91 0.55 -15.15
N ARG A 328 -16.09 0.47 -14.54
CA ARG A 328 -16.84 -0.79 -14.45
C ARG A 328 -17.20 -1.34 -15.82
N THR A 329 -17.53 -0.45 -16.75
CA THR A 329 -17.87 -0.81 -18.13
C THR A 329 -16.66 -1.34 -18.91
N LYS A 330 -15.46 -0.78 -18.70
CA LYS A 330 -14.21 -1.24 -19.36
C LYS A 330 -13.68 -2.57 -18.84
N SER A 331 -13.96 -2.91 -17.58
CA SER A 331 -13.47 -4.11 -16.91
C SER A 331 -14.46 -5.28 -16.87
N GLY A 332 -15.66 -5.12 -17.44
CA GLY A 332 -16.65 -6.19 -17.57
C GLY A 332 -17.31 -6.59 -16.25
N ASP A 333 -17.59 -5.63 -15.37
CA ASP A 333 -18.24 -5.81 -14.05
C ASP A 333 -17.48 -6.65 -13.00
N SER A 334 -16.29 -7.17 -13.29
CA SER A 334 -15.56 -8.04 -12.35
C SER A 334 -14.85 -7.29 -11.22
N LEU A 335 -14.62 -5.97 -11.36
CA LEU A 335 -13.94 -5.17 -10.34
C LEU A 335 -14.91 -4.78 -9.21
N SER A 336 -14.44 -4.91 -7.96
CA SER A 336 -15.16 -4.34 -6.82
C SER A 336 -15.16 -2.80 -6.87
N ALA A 337 -15.98 -2.16 -6.05
CA ALA A 337 -16.02 -0.69 -5.96
C ALA A 337 -14.64 -0.11 -5.59
N LYS A 338 -13.93 -0.74 -4.67
CA LYS A 338 -12.60 -0.32 -4.22
C LYS A 338 -11.55 -0.52 -5.30
N GLN A 339 -11.61 -1.65 -6.01
CA GLN A 339 -10.70 -1.90 -7.13
C GLN A 339 -10.95 -0.91 -8.29
N SER A 340 -12.21 -0.58 -8.57
CA SER A 340 -12.57 0.43 -9.57
C SER A 340 -12.01 1.82 -9.20
N GLU A 341 -12.11 2.20 -7.92
CA GLU A 341 -11.53 3.43 -7.38
C GLU A 341 -10.00 3.43 -7.48
N HIS A 342 -9.36 2.31 -7.18
CA HIS A 342 -7.91 2.15 -7.34
C HIS A 342 -7.46 2.34 -8.80
N PHE A 343 -8.14 1.74 -9.78
CA PHE A 343 -7.84 1.94 -11.21
C PHE A 343 -8.04 3.39 -11.65
N ALA A 344 -9.12 4.03 -11.21
CA ALA A 344 -9.37 5.44 -11.49
C ALA A 344 -8.25 6.32 -10.92
N ARG A 345 -7.76 6.00 -9.71
CA ARG A 345 -6.63 6.68 -9.08
C ARG A 345 -5.34 6.52 -9.89
N LEU A 346 -4.99 5.28 -10.30
CA LEU A 346 -3.80 5.03 -11.11
C LEU A 346 -3.80 5.84 -12.41
N ARG A 347 -4.96 5.94 -13.09
CA ARG A 347 -5.06 6.76 -14.32
C ARG A 347 -4.96 8.25 -14.05
N GLN A 348 -5.50 8.73 -12.94
CA GLN A 348 -5.33 10.12 -12.52
C GLN A 348 -3.86 10.41 -12.18
N GLU A 349 -3.17 9.48 -11.50
CA GLU A 349 -1.73 9.54 -11.25
C GLU A 349 -0.94 9.57 -12.57
N GLU A 350 -1.23 8.67 -13.53
CA GLU A 350 -0.61 8.66 -14.86
C GLU A 350 -0.85 9.99 -15.61
N SER A 351 -2.06 10.54 -15.52
CA SER A 351 -2.38 11.85 -16.11
C SER A 351 -1.60 12.99 -15.43
N GLY A 352 -1.36 12.89 -14.12
CA GLY A 352 -0.52 13.83 -13.38
C GLY A 352 0.96 13.67 -13.70
N ASP A 353 1.44 12.43 -13.84
CA ASP A 353 2.81 12.09 -14.22
C ASP A 353 3.14 12.64 -15.61
N ALA A 354 2.16 12.70 -16.53
CA ALA A 354 2.33 13.38 -17.82
C ALA A 354 2.89 14.81 -17.64
N ALA A 355 2.43 15.55 -16.63
CA ALA A 355 2.92 16.88 -16.31
C ALA A 355 4.35 16.88 -15.72
N ASP A 356 4.74 15.83 -14.98
CA ASP A 356 6.12 15.64 -14.53
C ASP A 356 7.06 15.34 -15.71
N TYR A 357 6.60 14.56 -16.70
CA TYR A 357 7.30 14.38 -17.98
C TYR A 357 7.43 15.71 -18.74
N GLU A 358 6.38 16.53 -18.76
CA GLU A 358 6.40 17.89 -19.32
C GLU A 358 7.37 18.83 -18.59
N SER A 359 7.61 18.65 -17.29
CA SER A 359 8.62 19.43 -16.55
C SER A 359 10.06 19.14 -17.01
N THR A 360 10.29 17.97 -17.62
CA THR A 360 11.53 17.62 -18.35
C THR A 360 11.48 17.98 -19.84
N GLY A 361 10.37 18.57 -20.30
CA GLY A 361 10.16 19.04 -21.67
C GLY A 361 9.82 17.95 -22.68
N THR A 362 9.46 16.73 -22.26
CA THR A 362 9.18 15.61 -23.17
C THR A 362 8.03 14.77 -22.66
N ALA A 363 7.00 14.55 -23.49
CA ALA A 363 5.92 13.63 -23.18
C ALA A 363 6.47 12.19 -22.94
N PRO A 364 5.77 11.32 -22.20
CA PRO A 364 6.26 9.96 -21.91
C PRO A 364 6.67 9.18 -23.16
N ARG A 365 5.88 9.27 -24.24
CA ARG A 365 6.20 8.64 -25.52
C ARG A 365 7.46 9.22 -26.16
N ASP A 366 7.62 10.54 -26.18
CA ASP A 366 8.81 11.18 -26.73
C ASP A 366 10.07 10.83 -25.92
N TYR A 367 9.93 10.71 -24.59
CA TYR A 367 11.00 10.20 -23.74
C TYR A 367 11.44 8.80 -24.14
N VAL A 368 10.49 7.89 -24.41
CA VAL A 368 10.79 6.54 -24.91
C VAL A 368 11.54 6.62 -26.24
N VAL A 369 11.01 7.37 -27.21
CA VAL A 369 11.61 7.55 -28.55
C VAL A 369 13.06 8.03 -28.41
N ASP A 370 13.31 9.09 -27.64
CA ASP A 370 14.63 9.66 -27.46
C ASP A 370 15.60 8.67 -26.80
N LYS A 371 15.12 7.87 -25.84
CA LYS A 371 15.93 6.81 -25.20
C LYS A 371 16.25 5.67 -26.15
N LEU A 372 15.32 5.24 -27.00
CA LEU A 372 15.57 4.20 -27.99
C LEU A 372 16.53 4.70 -29.09
N MET A 373 16.36 5.94 -29.56
CA MET A 373 17.30 6.58 -30.49
C MET A 373 18.72 6.57 -29.93
N ALA A 374 18.89 7.00 -28.67
CA ALA A 374 20.19 6.99 -28.03
C ALA A 374 20.73 5.57 -27.80
N ARG A 375 19.88 4.63 -27.37
CA ARG A 375 20.28 3.25 -27.04
C ARG A 375 20.72 2.45 -28.25
N TYR A 376 20.03 2.61 -29.39
CA TYR A 376 20.26 1.84 -30.62
C TYR A 376 20.89 2.68 -31.75
N ALA A 377 21.30 3.91 -31.47
CA ALA A 377 21.89 4.84 -32.46
C ALA A 377 21.00 5.06 -33.69
N ILE A 378 19.68 5.14 -33.49
CA ILE A 378 18.71 5.39 -34.56
C ILE A 378 18.76 6.86 -34.96
N ALA A 379 19.25 7.16 -36.16
CA ALA A 379 19.36 8.53 -36.67
C ALA A 379 18.01 9.13 -37.10
N ASP A 380 17.09 8.29 -37.55
CA ASP A 380 15.76 8.69 -38.02
C ASP A 380 14.73 8.53 -36.90
N ARG A 381 14.14 9.65 -36.45
CA ARG A 381 13.11 9.65 -35.39
C ARG A 381 11.92 8.77 -35.77
N HIS A 382 11.52 8.74 -37.04
CA HIS A 382 10.35 7.95 -37.47
C HIS A 382 10.55 6.45 -37.25
N LYS A 383 11.79 5.96 -37.42
CA LYS A 383 12.14 4.56 -37.11
C LYS A 383 12.06 4.27 -35.60
N ALA A 384 12.48 5.21 -34.76
CA ALA A 384 12.39 5.06 -33.31
C ALA A 384 10.92 5.14 -32.82
N GLU A 385 10.09 5.95 -33.48
CA GLU A 385 8.64 5.98 -33.26
C GLU A 385 8.00 4.65 -33.65
N THR A 386 8.36 4.09 -34.80
CA THR A 386 7.88 2.76 -35.25
C THR A 386 8.28 1.67 -34.24
N LEU A 387 9.55 1.64 -33.82
CA LEU A 387 10.02 0.72 -32.79
C LEU A 387 9.28 0.89 -31.46
N THR A 388 8.95 2.13 -31.09
CA THR A 388 8.15 2.42 -29.89
C THR A 388 6.75 1.80 -30.02
N ASP A 389 6.10 2.00 -31.16
CA ASP A 389 4.76 1.46 -31.40
C ASP A 389 4.76 -0.08 -31.46
N ASP A 390 5.80 -0.69 -32.04
CA ASP A 390 6.00 -2.14 -32.05
C ASP A 390 6.20 -2.70 -30.63
N LEU A 391 7.00 -2.03 -29.79
CA LEU A 391 7.19 -2.40 -28.39
C LEU A 391 5.90 -2.28 -27.57
N LEU A 392 5.12 -1.22 -27.78
CA LEU A 392 3.82 -1.04 -27.13
C LEU A 392 2.80 -2.08 -27.60
N GLY A 393 2.80 -2.40 -28.90
CA GLY A 393 2.02 -3.49 -29.47
C GLY A 393 2.36 -4.82 -28.82
N ALA A 394 3.66 -5.15 -28.73
CA ALA A 394 4.14 -6.36 -28.07
C ALA A 394 3.76 -6.41 -26.58
N LEU A 395 3.90 -5.31 -25.83
CA LEU A 395 3.45 -5.24 -24.42
C LEU A 395 1.94 -5.45 -24.27
N THR A 396 1.16 -5.03 -25.28
CA THR A 396 -0.30 -5.19 -25.26
C THR A 396 -0.72 -6.64 -25.51
N THR A 397 0.04 -7.39 -26.30
CA THR A 397 -0.28 -8.78 -26.65
C THR A 397 0.60 -9.82 -25.93
N VAL A 398 1.53 -9.38 -25.09
CA VAL A 398 2.47 -10.28 -24.42
C VAL A 398 1.70 -11.29 -23.56
N PRO A 399 2.04 -12.60 -23.62
CA PRO A 399 1.38 -13.61 -22.81
C PRO A 399 1.46 -13.31 -21.31
N LEU A 400 0.30 -13.32 -20.65
CA LEU A 400 0.17 -13.20 -19.21
C LEU A 400 0.12 -14.60 -18.61
N THR A 401 0.97 -14.86 -17.62
CA THR A 401 1.13 -16.20 -17.07
C THR A 401 1.02 -16.22 -15.55
N LEU A 402 0.35 -17.22 -15.01
CA LEU A 402 0.27 -17.48 -13.58
C LEU A 402 0.95 -18.82 -13.29
N THR A 403 1.81 -18.87 -12.30
CA THR A 403 2.59 -20.07 -12.00
C THR A 403 2.25 -20.57 -10.60
N SER A 404 2.11 -21.90 -10.45
CA SER A 404 1.75 -22.50 -9.17
C SER A 404 2.32 -23.91 -9.03
N LYS A 405 2.39 -24.37 -7.78
CA LYS A 405 2.62 -25.78 -7.44
C LYS A 405 1.34 -26.56 -7.70
N LEU A 406 1.41 -27.51 -8.63
CA LEU A 406 0.31 -28.37 -9.04
C LEU A 406 -0.33 -29.06 -7.83
N GLU A 407 0.50 -29.62 -6.95
CA GLU A 407 0.05 -30.33 -5.74
C GLU A 407 -0.72 -29.42 -4.77
N ASN A 408 -0.36 -28.14 -4.65
CA ASN A 408 -1.07 -27.21 -3.77
C ASN A 408 -2.47 -26.89 -4.34
N LEU A 409 -2.54 -26.62 -5.64
CA LEU A 409 -3.77 -26.20 -6.28
C LEU A 409 -4.74 -27.37 -6.49
N PHE A 410 -4.23 -28.57 -6.75
CA PHE A 410 -5.01 -29.77 -7.01
C PHE A 410 -4.80 -30.85 -5.95
N LYS A 411 -4.57 -30.52 -4.67
CA LYS A 411 -4.55 -31.53 -3.60
C LYS A 411 -5.90 -32.24 -3.47
N VAL A 412 -5.87 -33.49 -3.02
CA VAL A 412 -7.07 -34.35 -2.89
C VAL A 412 -8.13 -33.66 -2.03
N ARG A 413 -9.34 -33.57 -2.58
CA ARG A 413 -10.56 -33.15 -1.88
C ARG A 413 -11.46 -34.35 -1.63
N ALA A 414 -12.02 -34.45 -0.42
CA ALA A 414 -12.95 -35.52 -0.07
C ALA A 414 -14.30 -35.40 -0.82
N ASP A 415 -14.65 -34.20 -1.28
CA ASP A 415 -15.97 -33.84 -1.82
C ASP A 415 -15.98 -33.64 -3.35
N ALA A 416 -14.84 -33.46 -4.01
CA ALA A 416 -14.76 -33.27 -5.46
C ALA A 416 -13.37 -33.64 -6.01
N ALA A 417 -13.25 -34.84 -6.60
CA ALA A 417 -11.96 -35.38 -7.03
C ALA A 417 -11.30 -34.63 -8.21
N ALA A 418 -12.03 -33.78 -8.94
CA ALA A 418 -11.54 -33.07 -10.13
C ALA A 418 -11.56 -31.55 -10.00
N GLU A 419 -11.98 -30.99 -8.87
CA GLU A 419 -11.95 -29.54 -8.66
C GLU A 419 -10.63 -29.12 -8.00
N PRO A 420 -10.10 -27.91 -8.27
CA PRO A 420 -9.01 -27.37 -7.47
C PRO A 420 -9.42 -27.30 -6.01
N HIS A 421 -8.43 -27.26 -5.12
CA HIS A 421 -8.65 -27.37 -3.69
C HIS A 421 -9.62 -26.30 -3.15
N TYR A 422 -9.56 -25.09 -3.70
CA TYR A 422 -10.42 -23.96 -3.32
C TYR A 422 -11.58 -23.73 -4.31
N GLY A 423 -11.87 -24.67 -5.21
CA GLY A 423 -12.78 -24.51 -6.35
C GLY A 423 -12.09 -23.83 -7.55
N SER A 424 -12.85 -23.46 -8.58
CA SER A 424 -12.31 -22.82 -9.79
C SER A 424 -11.71 -21.42 -9.51
N ALA A 425 -12.20 -20.73 -8.49
CA ALA A 425 -11.64 -19.47 -8.03
C ALA A 425 -10.21 -19.67 -7.48
N TYR A 426 -9.24 -19.11 -8.19
CA TYR A 426 -7.87 -19.06 -7.75
C TYR A 426 -7.76 -18.18 -6.51
N LYS A 427 -7.32 -18.79 -5.41
CA LYS A 427 -6.94 -18.08 -4.20
C LYS A 427 -5.44 -18.14 -4.09
N SER A 428 -4.77 -16.99 -4.20
CA SER A 428 -3.38 -16.92 -3.80
C SER A 428 -3.32 -17.26 -2.32
N GLU A 429 -2.57 -18.31 -1.95
CA GLU A 429 -2.34 -18.60 -0.54
C GLU A 429 -1.63 -17.37 0.06
N PRO A 430 -2.21 -16.70 1.07
CA PRO A 430 -1.51 -15.63 1.75
C PRO A 430 -0.23 -16.24 2.35
N ALA A 431 0.91 -15.59 2.13
CA ALA A 431 2.19 -16.04 2.70
C ALA A 431 2.25 -15.95 4.23
N LEU A 432 1.20 -15.39 4.83
CA LEU A 432 1.04 -15.09 6.23
C LEU A 432 -0.13 -15.94 6.73
N MET A 433 0.10 -16.75 7.76
CA MET A 433 -1.00 -17.35 8.49
C MET A 433 -1.91 -16.23 8.99
N GLN A 434 -3.19 -16.31 8.63
CA GLN A 434 -4.19 -15.45 9.23
C GLN A 434 -4.41 -15.91 10.68
N GLN A 435 -3.74 -15.29 11.66
CA GLN A 435 -4.10 -15.44 13.07
C GLN A 435 -5.13 -14.38 13.40
N GLU A 436 -6.30 -14.81 13.85
CA GLU A 436 -7.27 -13.89 14.42
C GLU A 436 -6.72 -13.29 15.71
N VAL A 437 -6.66 -11.95 15.76
CA VAL A 437 -6.46 -11.23 17.02
C VAL A 437 -7.77 -10.65 17.48
N ASP A 438 -8.09 -10.99 18.71
CA ASP A 438 -9.16 -10.38 19.45
C ASP A 438 -8.71 -8.99 19.93
N LEU A 439 -9.06 -7.97 19.15
CA LEU A 439 -8.81 -6.58 19.50
C LEU A 439 -9.52 -6.21 20.81
N SER A 440 -10.64 -6.85 21.15
CA SER A 440 -11.35 -6.60 22.41
C SER A 440 -10.53 -7.08 23.60
N ALA A 441 -9.86 -8.24 23.47
CA ALA A 441 -8.96 -8.75 24.49
C ALA A 441 -7.73 -7.84 24.69
N LEU A 442 -7.16 -7.31 23.61
CA LEU A 442 -6.02 -6.38 23.68
C LEU A 442 -6.40 -5.04 24.32
N VAL A 443 -7.53 -4.48 23.90
CA VAL A 443 -8.03 -3.19 24.39
C VAL A 443 -8.62 -3.33 25.81
N GLY A 444 -9.05 -4.52 26.21
CA GLY A 444 -9.63 -4.80 27.52
C GLY A 444 -11.10 -4.40 27.65
N LYS A 445 -11.79 -4.19 26.53
CA LYS A 445 -13.22 -3.82 26.44
C LYS A 445 -13.76 -4.20 25.06
N ALA A 446 -15.08 -4.34 24.92
CA ALA A 446 -15.71 -4.63 23.63
C ALA A 446 -15.24 -3.64 22.55
N ALA A 447 -14.47 -4.16 21.59
CA ALA A 447 -14.01 -3.48 20.39
C ALA A 447 -14.86 -3.93 19.19
N ARG A 448 -14.72 -3.26 18.04
CA ARG A 448 -15.42 -3.67 16.81
C ARG A 448 -14.76 -4.93 16.20
N GLY A 449 -15.03 -6.07 16.81
CA GLY A 449 -14.82 -7.41 16.23
C GLY A 449 -13.42 -8.02 16.40
N THR A 450 -13.34 -9.32 16.07
CA THR A 450 -12.11 -10.09 15.87
C THR A 450 -11.62 -9.84 14.45
N LYS A 451 -10.31 -9.65 14.24
CA LYS A 451 -9.75 -9.51 12.89
C LYS A 451 -8.75 -10.62 12.60
N ALA A 452 -8.97 -11.34 11.51
CA ALA A 452 -7.97 -12.21 10.91
C ALA A 452 -6.76 -11.37 10.50
N MET A 453 -5.62 -11.58 11.16
CA MET A 453 -4.38 -10.87 10.91
C MET A 453 -3.42 -11.73 10.14
N SER A 454 -2.80 -11.16 9.13
CA SER A 454 -1.64 -11.77 8.49
C SER A 454 -0.43 -11.73 9.44
N ILE A 455 -0.32 -12.68 10.38
CA ILE A 455 0.87 -12.77 11.21
C ILE A 455 2.01 -13.26 10.35
N GLY A 456 3.16 -12.61 10.54
CA GLY A 456 4.48 -12.98 10.05
C GLY A 456 4.96 -14.36 10.46
N ARG A 457 4.11 -15.38 10.59
CA ARG A 457 4.56 -16.76 10.47
C ARG A 457 4.82 -16.97 8.98
N PRO A 458 6.10 -16.99 8.53
CA PRO A 458 6.37 -17.49 7.21
C PRO A 458 5.76 -18.89 7.17
N ASP A 459 4.97 -19.15 6.14
CA ASP A 459 4.51 -20.49 5.86
C ASP A 459 5.70 -21.47 6.00
N ALA A 460 5.47 -22.57 6.71
CA ALA A 460 6.49 -23.53 7.09
C ALA A 460 6.95 -24.29 5.83
N GLY A 461 7.85 -23.68 5.07
CA GLY A 461 8.45 -24.28 3.87
C GLY A 461 8.85 -23.25 2.82
N PHE A 462 7.92 -22.90 1.94
CA PHE A 462 8.23 -22.30 0.64
C PHE A 462 8.63 -20.82 0.67
N ALA A 463 7.95 -19.98 1.46
CA ALA A 463 8.28 -18.56 1.51
C ALA A 463 9.62 -18.31 2.23
N ARG A 464 9.98 -19.17 3.19
CA ARG A 464 11.23 -19.09 3.97
C ARG A 464 12.46 -19.55 3.19
N SER A 465 12.33 -20.56 2.30
CA SER A 465 13.45 -21.02 1.45
C SER A 465 13.96 -19.95 0.48
N ARG A 466 13.14 -18.92 0.22
CA ARG A 466 13.49 -17.77 -0.62
C ARG A 466 14.25 -16.66 0.10
N GLY A 467 14.45 -16.80 1.40
CA GLY A 467 15.19 -15.87 2.24
C GLY A 467 14.38 -14.65 2.71
N GLU A 468 14.90 -13.99 3.74
CA GLU A 468 14.24 -12.89 4.47
C GLU A 468 13.87 -11.69 3.58
N ASN A 469 14.64 -11.43 2.51
CA ASN A 469 14.34 -10.34 1.57
C ASN A 469 13.03 -10.56 0.81
N TYR A 470 12.71 -11.81 0.45
CA TYR A 470 11.46 -12.15 -0.22
C TYR A 470 10.26 -12.02 0.73
N LEU A 471 10.43 -12.51 1.96
CA LEU A 471 9.42 -12.38 3.03
C LEU A 471 9.12 -10.90 3.35
N ARG A 472 10.16 -10.06 3.46
CA ARG A 472 10.00 -8.61 3.64
C ARG A 472 9.23 -8.00 2.48
N TRP A 473 9.65 -8.29 1.25
CA TRP A 473 8.95 -7.79 0.06
C TRP A 473 7.47 -8.17 0.06
N ARG A 474 7.15 -9.41 0.46
CA ARG A 474 5.79 -9.91 0.48
C ARG A 474 4.94 -9.24 1.57
N ARG A 475 5.50 -8.97 2.76
CA ARG A 475 4.83 -8.18 3.81
C ARG A 475 4.55 -6.75 3.39
N ASP A 476 5.58 -6.03 2.94
CA ASP A 476 5.44 -4.63 2.47
C ASP A 476 4.37 -4.53 1.37
N LYS A 477 4.26 -5.58 0.56
CA LYS A 477 3.24 -5.72 -0.48
C LYS A 477 1.85 -5.95 0.11
N ASP A 478 1.66 -7.03 0.87
CA ASP A 478 0.36 -7.39 1.43
C ASP A 478 -0.17 -6.25 2.31
N GLU A 479 0.70 -5.53 3.02
CA GLU A 479 0.36 -4.34 3.80
C GLU A 479 0.04 -3.12 2.92
N ARG A 480 0.73 -2.93 1.78
CA ARG A 480 0.33 -1.90 0.81
C ARG A 480 -1.07 -2.16 0.27
N GLU A 481 -1.35 -3.39 -0.15
CA GLU A 481 -2.63 -3.73 -0.75
C GLU A 481 -3.76 -3.71 0.31
N THR A 482 -3.56 -4.36 1.47
CA THR A 482 -4.59 -4.47 2.51
C THR A 482 -4.71 -3.25 3.42
N GLY A 483 -3.57 -2.62 3.75
CA GLY A 483 -3.50 -1.46 4.64
C GLY A 483 -3.69 -0.16 3.87
N TYR A 484 -2.84 0.11 2.87
CA TYR A 484 -2.80 1.43 2.22
C TYR A 484 -3.86 1.61 1.14
N HIS A 485 -4.21 0.57 0.40
CA HIS A 485 -5.28 0.62 -0.60
C HIS A 485 -6.63 0.16 -0.05
N GLY A 486 -6.67 -0.31 1.21
CA GLY A 486 -7.89 -0.74 1.89
C GLY A 486 -8.58 -1.94 1.23
N LEU A 487 -7.86 -2.70 0.40
CA LEU A 487 -8.36 -3.87 -0.29
C LEU A 487 -8.54 -5.00 0.75
N GLY A 488 -9.76 -5.53 0.88
CA GLY A 488 -9.97 -6.71 1.72
C GLY A 488 -9.26 -7.94 1.15
N ALA A 489 -9.24 -9.05 1.88
CA ALA A 489 -8.69 -10.32 1.38
C ALA A 489 -9.31 -10.73 0.03
N ASP A 490 -10.59 -10.45 -0.17
CA ASP A 490 -11.32 -10.73 -1.43
C ASP A 490 -11.02 -9.71 -2.55
N ASP A 491 -10.45 -8.56 -2.22
CA ASP A 491 -10.09 -7.51 -3.19
C ASP A 491 -8.62 -7.57 -3.61
N LEU A 492 -7.81 -8.45 -3.01
CA LEU A 492 -6.39 -8.57 -3.31
C LEU A 492 -6.13 -9.06 -4.74
N PRO A 493 -5.15 -8.48 -5.45
CA PRO A 493 -4.83 -8.94 -6.79
C PRO A 493 -4.11 -10.30 -6.78
N VAL A 494 -4.37 -11.09 -7.82
CA VAL A 494 -3.61 -12.30 -8.15
C VAL A 494 -2.35 -11.92 -8.92
N PHE A 495 -1.22 -12.55 -8.61
CA PHE A 495 0.08 -12.20 -9.20
C PHE A 495 0.41 -13.06 -10.38
N ALA A 496 0.39 -12.45 -11.55
CA ALA A 496 0.87 -13.01 -12.79
C ALA A 496 2.23 -12.41 -13.18
N ALA A 497 2.84 -12.97 -14.20
CA ALA A 497 4.08 -12.51 -14.79
C ALA A 497 3.91 -12.28 -16.29
N VAL A 498 4.65 -11.30 -16.79
CA VAL A 498 4.82 -11.11 -18.23
C VAL A 498 5.96 -11.99 -18.71
N ASN A 499 5.70 -12.86 -19.70
CA ASN A 499 6.74 -13.66 -20.32
C ASN A 499 6.73 -13.47 -21.85
N PRO A 500 7.57 -12.58 -22.41
CA PRO A 500 7.64 -12.39 -23.86
C PRO A 500 8.20 -13.60 -24.60
N ASN A 501 8.90 -14.50 -23.90
CA ASN A 501 9.37 -15.76 -24.49
C ASN A 501 8.38 -16.90 -24.30
N PHE A 502 7.14 -16.65 -23.86
CA PHE A 502 6.22 -17.75 -23.49
C PHE A 502 5.87 -18.65 -24.67
N THR A 503 5.73 -18.09 -25.88
CA THR A 503 5.46 -18.89 -27.09
C THR A 503 6.51 -19.98 -27.30
N GLU A 504 7.77 -19.66 -27.06
CA GLU A 504 8.90 -20.59 -27.25
C GLU A 504 9.18 -21.44 -26.01
N THR A 505 8.99 -20.88 -24.82
CA THR A 505 9.38 -21.54 -23.57
C THR A 505 8.25 -22.33 -22.92
N MET A 506 6.99 -21.92 -23.14
CA MET A 506 5.80 -22.46 -22.48
C MET A 506 5.92 -22.50 -20.94
N GLY A 507 6.70 -21.57 -20.35
CA GLY A 507 7.02 -21.54 -18.91
C GLY A 507 8.34 -22.23 -18.53
N GLY A 508 8.99 -22.89 -19.49
CA GLY A 508 10.32 -23.45 -19.39
C GLY A 508 11.41 -22.42 -19.12
N ASN A 509 12.40 -22.80 -18.32
CA ASN A 509 13.56 -21.96 -18.03
C ASN A 509 14.73 -22.32 -18.96
N ALA A 510 15.30 -21.34 -19.66
CA ALA A 510 16.55 -21.51 -20.41
C ALA A 510 17.81 -21.38 -19.52
N ASN A 511 17.70 -20.95 -18.26
CA ASN A 511 18.86 -20.69 -17.39
C ASN A 511 19.57 -21.92 -16.79
N LEU A 512 19.24 -23.15 -17.20
CA LEU A 512 19.92 -24.36 -16.69
C LEU A 512 20.84 -25.04 -17.70
N ALA A 513 21.03 -24.36 -18.82
CA ALA A 513 22.14 -24.52 -19.72
C ALA A 513 23.47 -24.18 -18.99
N THR A 514 24.12 -25.17 -18.38
CA THR A 514 25.50 -25.04 -17.86
C THR A 514 26.43 -25.06 -19.07
N TRP A 515 27.15 -23.96 -19.30
CA TRP A 515 28.16 -23.93 -20.36
C TRP A 515 29.26 -24.96 -20.06
N ASP A 516 29.30 -26.03 -20.84
CA ASP A 516 30.41 -26.96 -20.84
C ASP A 516 31.56 -26.33 -21.63
N SER A 517 32.56 -25.87 -20.88
CA SER A 517 33.74 -25.21 -21.45
C SER A 517 34.59 -26.10 -22.35
N ARG A 518 34.42 -27.43 -22.30
CA ARG A 518 35.13 -28.36 -23.20
C ARG A 518 34.41 -28.56 -24.52
N THR A 519 33.09 -28.71 -24.49
CA THR A 519 32.29 -28.97 -25.71
C THR A 519 31.78 -27.69 -26.36
N GLN A 520 31.89 -26.54 -25.67
CA GLN A 520 31.27 -25.28 -26.07
C GLN A 520 29.77 -25.42 -26.32
N GLN A 521 29.13 -26.32 -25.55
CA GLN A 521 27.71 -26.58 -25.60
C GLN A 521 27.10 -26.36 -24.23
N TYR A 522 25.82 -26.03 -24.21
CA TYR A 522 25.07 -25.95 -22.98
C TYR A 522 24.60 -27.36 -22.56
N THR A 523 24.85 -27.72 -21.30
CA THR A 523 24.48 -29.01 -20.70
C THR A 523 23.65 -28.79 -19.43
N GLY A 524 22.54 -29.52 -19.27
CA GLY A 524 21.69 -29.46 -18.07
C GLY A 524 20.20 -29.45 -18.40
N THR A 525 19.43 -30.23 -17.63
CA THR A 525 17.96 -30.33 -17.75
C THR A 525 17.33 -30.29 -16.37
N THR A 526 16.94 -29.09 -15.95
CA THR A 526 15.81 -28.93 -15.04
C THR A 526 14.95 -27.80 -15.62
N TYR A 527 13.68 -28.07 -15.85
CA TYR A 527 12.74 -27.11 -16.44
C TYR A 527 11.94 -26.49 -15.28
N GLY A 528 11.87 -25.16 -15.19
CA GLY A 528 10.99 -24.48 -14.22
C GLY A 528 11.63 -23.89 -12.95
N GLU A 529 12.95 -23.69 -12.85
CA GLU A 529 13.53 -23.14 -11.60
C GLU A 529 13.32 -21.62 -11.37
N ASN A 530 12.97 -20.82 -12.39
CA ASN A 530 12.80 -19.36 -12.25
C ASN A 530 11.35 -18.86 -12.31
N TYR A 531 10.41 -19.69 -12.77
CA TYR A 531 8.98 -19.44 -12.73
C TYR A 531 8.41 -20.34 -11.62
N TYR A 532 7.88 -19.75 -10.56
CA TYR A 532 7.57 -20.46 -9.32
C TYR A 532 6.44 -21.47 -9.53
N GLY A 533 6.78 -22.75 -9.65
CA GLY A 533 5.80 -23.82 -9.81
C GLY A 533 6.21 -24.85 -10.84
N ASP A 534 5.50 -25.96 -10.85
CA ASP A 534 5.56 -27.01 -11.87
C ASP A 534 4.34 -26.98 -12.81
N MET A 535 3.45 -26.00 -12.61
CA MET A 535 2.30 -25.71 -13.45
C MET A 535 2.30 -24.24 -13.86
N HIS A 536 2.15 -23.98 -15.16
CA HIS A 536 2.04 -22.64 -15.73
C HIS A 536 0.69 -22.49 -16.42
N MET A 537 -0.07 -21.46 -16.04
CA MET A 537 -1.36 -21.13 -16.60
C MET A 537 -1.21 -19.93 -17.52
N LEU A 538 -1.51 -20.10 -18.81
CA LEU A 538 -1.65 -19.01 -19.75
C LEU A 538 -3.03 -18.36 -19.55
N LEU A 539 -3.06 -17.06 -19.25
CA LEU A 539 -4.29 -16.32 -19.03
C LEU A 539 -4.87 -15.80 -20.35
N LYS A 540 -6.19 -15.73 -20.44
CA LYS A 540 -6.91 -15.11 -21.56
C LYS A 540 -6.74 -13.59 -21.53
N ASP A 541 -6.79 -12.97 -22.70
CA ASP A 541 -6.71 -11.50 -22.82
C ASP A 541 -7.86 -10.75 -22.13
N SER A 542 -8.99 -11.42 -21.84
CA SER A 542 -10.09 -10.85 -21.05
C SER A 542 -9.66 -10.45 -19.62
N VAL A 543 -8.52 -10.93 -19.14
CA VAL A 543 -7.94 -10.55 -17.84
C VAL A 543 -7.19 -9.21 -17.90
N ARG A 544 -6.74 -8.78 -19.09
CA ARG A 544 -5.89 -7.60 -19.24
C ARG A 544 -6.57 -6.28 -18.84
N PRO A 545 -7.86 -6.01 -19.14
CA PRO A 545 -8.52 -4.76 -18.74
C PRO A 545 -8.64 -4.54 -17.23
N ARG A 546 -8.54 -5.62 -16.45
CA ARG A 546 -8.56 -5.63 -14.98
C ARG A 546 -7.19 -5.97 -14.39
N SER A 547 -6.13 -5.78 -15.19
CA SER A 547 -4.75 -5.97 -14.77
C SER A 547 -4.01 -4.65 -14.71
N THR A 548 -3.01 -4.58 -13.85
CA THR A 548 -2.00 -3.52 -13.84
C THR A 548 -0.61 -4.15 -13.99
N PHE A 549 0.34 -3.34 -14.46
CA PHE A 549 1.69 -3.79 -14.80
C PHE A 549 2.71 -3.08 -13.93
N ILE A 550 3.71 -3.83 -13.48
CA ILE A 550 4.76 -3.33 -12.60
C ILE A 550 6.10 -3.74 -13.17
N ALA A 551 6.94 -2.75 -13.42
CA ALA A 551 8.34 -2.98 -13.76
C ALA A 551 9.19 -2.92 -12.49
N ARG A 552 9.87 -4.02 -12.14
CA ARG A 552 10.77 -4.07 -10.98
C ARG A 552 12.22 -3.96 -11.46
N GLY A 553 12.92 -2.89 -11.11
CA GLY A 553 14.36 -2.78 -11.37
C GLY A 553 15.20 -3.39 -10.24
N LYS A 554 16.44 -3.81 -10.52
CA LYS A 554 17.47 -4.11 -9.49
C LYS A 554 17.85 -2.88 -8.66
N LYS A 555 17.71 -1.70 -9.25
CA LYS A 555 17.74 -0.43 -8.53
C LYS A 555 16.30 -0.08 -8.24
N SER A 556 15.91 -0.06 -6.97
CA SER A 556 14.77 0.77 -6.59
C SER A 556 15.15 2.19 -6.98
N ILE A 557 14.46 2.79 -7.96
CA ILE A 557 14.40 4.25 -7.97
C ILE A 557 13.77 4.60 -6.62
N ASP A 558 14.43 5.46 -5.84
CA ASP A 558 13.93 5.87 -4.52
C ASP A 558 12.45 6.27 -4.64
N GLY A 559 11.58 5.52 -3.95
CA GLY A 559 10.15 5.78 -3.91
C GLY A 559 9.30 5.36 -5.11
N ARG A 560 9.80 4.59 -6.10
CA ARG A 560 9.04 4.27 -7.33
C ARG A 560 9.03 2.78 -7.68
N ARG A 561 8.17 2.01 -7.01
CA ARG A 561 7.53 0.83 -7.63
C ARG A 561 6.23 1.32 -8.26
N ILE A 562 6.20 1.47 -9.57
CA ILE A 562 5.06 2.11 -10.23
C ILE A 562 4.21 1.07 -10.93
N GLU A 563 2.98 1.02 -10.47
CA GLU A 563 1.91 0.24 -11.05
C GLU A 563 1.27 1.08 -12.13
N ARG A 564 1.13 0.50 -13.32
CA ARG A 564 0.66 1.19 -14.51
C ARG A 564 -0.53 0.46 -15.11
N THR A 565 -1.52 1.24 -15.52
CA THR A 565 -2.55 0.81 -16.47
C THR A 565 -2.17 1.19 -17.90
N ASP A 566 -1.35 2.23 -18.08
CA ASP A 566 -0.84 2.66 -19.38
C ASP A 566 0.57 2.10 -19.65
N LEU A 567 0.67 1.27 -20.69
CA LEU A 567 1.90 0.59 -21.08
C LEU A 567 2.98 1.56 -21.61
N THR A 568 2.60 2.76 -22.05
CA THR A 568 3.54 3.82 -22.45
C THR A 568 4.34 4.30 -21.25
N PHE A 569 3.66 4.55 -20.13
CA PHE A 569 4.30 4.91 -18.88
C PHE A 569 5.14 3.75 -18.35
N LEU A 570 4.65 2.50 -18.45
CA LEU A 570 5.42 1.33 -18.06
C LEU A 570 6.75 1.24 -18.81
N LEU A 571 6.73 1.39 -20.14
CA LEU A 571 7.94 1.33 -20.96
C LEU A 571 8.90 2.50 -20.64
N ALA A 572 8.35 3.70 -20.45
CA ALA A 572 9.14 4.86 -20.05
C ALA A 572 9.81 4.66 -18.66
N ASP A 573 9.09 4.05 -17.72
CA ASP A 573 9.59 3.71 -16.39
C ASP A 573 10.68 2.63 -16.46
N MET A 574 10.50 1.58 -17.28
CA MET A 574 11.53 0.57 -17.54
C MET A 574 12.84 1.22 -18.01
N LEU A 575 12.75 2.17 -18.95
CA LEU A 575 13.92 2.90 -19.46
C LEU A 575 14.56 3.80 -18.39
N ARG A 576 13.76 4.49 -17.56
CA ARG A 576 14.25 5.28 -16.42
C ARG A 576 14.95 4.43 -15.36
N MET A 577 14.45 3.21 -15.14
CA MET A 577 15.02 2.23 -14.22
C MET A 577 16.23 1.50 -14.79
N PHE A 578 16.66 1.83 -16.00
CA PHE A 578 17.74 1.15 -16.71
C PHE A 578 17.46 -0.35 -16.87
N MET A 579 16.19 -0.75 -17.04
CA MET A 579 15.77 -2.12 -17.35
C MET A 579 16.02 -2.45 -18.83
N PHE A 580 17.18 -2.04 -19.36
CA PHE A 580 17.51 -2.22 -20.77
C PHE A 580 17.56 -3.69 -21.16
N ASP A 581 17.95 -4.59 -20.26
CA ASP A 581 17.91 -6.04 -20.53
C ASP A 581 16.50 -6.51 -20.94
N TYR A 582 15.46 -5.97 -20.31
CA TYR A 582 14.06 -6.29 -20.62
C TYR A 582 13.65 -5.70 -21.98
N VAL A 583 13.99 -4.43 -22.20
CA VAL A 583 13.67 -3.74 -23.46
C VAL A 583 14.40 -4.38 -24.64
N ASP A 584 15.69 -4.66 -24.50
CA ASP A 584 16.53 -5.31 -25.50
C ASP A 584 15.98 -6.72 -25.84
N ALA A 585 15.48 -7.46 -24.85
CA ALA A 585 14.82 -8.75 -25.07
C ALA A 585 13.53 -8.62 -25.90
N MET A 586 12.70 -7.61 -25.62
CA MET A 586 11.51 -7.35 -26.42
C MET A 586 11.85 -6.93 -27.85
N VAL A 587 12.83 -6.05 -28.03
CA VAL A 587 13.30 -5.65 -29.37
C VAL A 587 13.82 -6.86 -30.15
N ALA A 588 14.61 -7.72 -29.51
CA ALA A 588 15.09 -8.95 -30.13
C ALA A 588 13.95 -9.90 -30.51
N ALA A 589 12.98 -10.13 -29.61
CA ALA A 589 11.82 -10.98 -29.88
C ALA A 589 10.95 -10.45 -31.03
N LEU A 590 10.84 -9.13 -31.18
CA LEU A 590 10.11 -8.49 -32.28
C LEU A 590 10.75 -8.75 -33.65
N HIS A 591 12.08 -8.80 -33.73
CA HIS A 591 12.80 -8.88 -35.02
C HIS A 591 13.40 -10.26 -35.31
N LYS A 592 13.57 -11.08 -34.28
CA LYS A 592 14.09 -12.45 -34.33
C LYS A 592 13.23 -13.33 -33.41
N PRO A 593 11.99 -13.66 -33.80
CA PRO A 593 11.04 -14.37 -32.95
C PRO A 593 11.55 -15.75 -32.50
N ASP A 594 12.42 -16.38 -33.29
CA ASP A 594 13.02 -17.68 -32.98
C ASP A 594 14.20 -17.60 -31.97
N THR A 595 14.58 -16.40 -31.53
CA THR A 595 15.66 -16.18 -30.56
C THR A 595 15.10 -16.07 -29.15
N VAL A 596 15.52 -16.98 -28.27
CA VAL A 596 15.17 -16.90 -26.84
C VAL A 596 16.13 -15.95 -26.13
N VAL A 597 15.63 -14.78 -25.71
CA VAL A 597 16.43 -13.83 -24.93
C VAL A 597 16.13 -13.99 -23.44
N LEU A 598 17.19 -14.29 -22.69
CA LEU A 598 17.31 -14.60 -21.26
C LEU A 598 16.19 -14.23 -20.26
N THR A 599 16.16 -15.05 -19.21
CA THR A 599 15.24 -15.01 -18.07
C THR A 599 15.73 -14.11 -16.91
N ASN A 600 14.88 -13.94 -15.88
CA ASN A 600 14.84 -12.86 -14.85
C ASN A 600 14.14 -11.59 -15.34
N MET A 601 12.99 -11.76 -15.98
CA MET A 601 12.17 -10.65 -16.41
C MET A 601 11.36 -10.17 -15.20
N ASP A 602 11.77 -9.03 -14.67
CA ASP A 602 11.25 -8.45 -13.43
C ASP A 602 9.93 -7.67 -13.65
N ALA A 603 9.14 -8.02 -14.69
CA ALA A 603 7.84 -7.43 -14.97
C ALA A 603 6.71 -8.30 -14.40
N GLU A 604 6.02 -7.77 -13.40
CA GLU A 604 4.89 -8.41 -12.71
C GLU A 604 3.56 -7.84 -13.22
N VAL A 605 2.52 -8.66 -13.16
CA VAL A 605 1.15 -8.25 -13.41
C VAL A 605 0.31 -8.51 -12.18
N HIS A 606 -0.48 -7.52 -11.77
CA HIS A 606 -1.49 -7.68 -10.73
C HIS A 606 -2.86 -7.80 -11.40
N VAL A 607 -3.56 -8.90 -11.16
CA VAL A 607 -4.88 -9.19 -11.72
C VAL A 607 -5.95 -8.95 -10.66
N TYR A 608 -6.87 -8.01 -10.89
CA TYR A 608 -7.94 -7.64 -9.96
C TYR A 608 -9.29 -8.25 -10.37
N GLY A 609 -10.26 -8.24 -9.44
CA GLY A 609 -11.60 -8.81 -9.64
C GLY A 609 -11.70 -10.32 -9.42
N GLY A 610 -10.73 -10.91 -8.70
CA GLY A 610 -10.58 -12.36 -8.56
C GLY A 610 -10.02 -13.01 -9.83
N LEU A 611 -9.60 -14.27 -9.78
CA LEU A 611 -9.21 -15.02 -10.98
C LEU A 611 -9.91 -16.36 -10.91
N ASP A 612 -10.70 -16.71 -11.92
CA ASP A 612 -11.36 -18.00 -12.03
C ASP A 612 -10.64 -18.83 -13.09
N ILE A 613 -10.02 -19.94 -12.66
CA ILE A 613 -9.25 -20.83 -13.53
C ILE A 613 -10.13 -21.34 -14.69
N ALA A 614 -11.41 -21.63 -14.44
CA ALA A 614 -12.31 -22.14 -15.46
C ALA A 614 -12.55 -21.12 -16.58
N THR A 615 -12.68 -19.84 -16.25
CA THR A 615 -13.06 -18.81 -17.22
C THR A 615 -11.89 -17.99 -17.73
N ASP A 616 -10.85 -17.80 -16.93
CA ASP A 616 -9.73 -16.88 -17.20
C ASP A 616 -8.48 -17.59 -17.74
N VAL A 617 -8.35 -18.90 -17.57
CA VAL A 617 -7.19 -19.66 -18.08
C VAL A 617 -7.50 -20.21 -19.46
N GLN A 618 -6.59 -19.96 -20.39
CA GLN A 618 -6.63 -20.46 -21.76
C GLN A 618 -6.01 -21.86 -21.86
N ALA A 619 -4.84 -22.04 -21.23
CA ALA A 619 -4.08 -23.27 -21.30
C ALA A 619 -3.25 -23.49 -20.03
N ILE A 620 -2.99 -24.76 -19.71
CA ILE A 620 -2.14 -25.19 -18.59
C ILE A 620 -0.96 -25.99 -19.16
N TYR A 621 0.25 -25.61 -18.78
CA TYR A 621 1.49 -26.26 -19.16
C TYR A 621 2.10 -26.91 -17.92
N LEU A 622 2.33 -28.22 -17.98
CA LEU A 622 2.79 -29.03 -16.85
C LEU A 622 4.24 -29.48 -17.05
N SER A 623 5.12 -29.08 -16.13
CA SER A 623 6.54 -29.43 -16.16
C SER A 623 6.77 -30.92 -15.89
N PRO A 624 7.93 -31.50 -16.28
CA PRO A 624 8.25 -32.89 -15.96
C PRO A 624 8.16 -33.21 -14.45
N ALA A 625 8.48 -32.23 -13.59
CA ALA A 625 8.38 -32.36 -12.14
C ALA A 625 6.92 -32.54 -11.66
N ALA A 626 5.95 -31.99 -12.40
CA ALA A 626 4.53 -32.11 -12.09
C ALA A 626 4.03 -33.57 -12.20
N PHE A 627 4.67 -34.40 -13.02
CA PHE A 627 4.35 -35.83 -13.16
C PHE A 627 5.08 -36.72 -12.16
N ALA A 628 6.10 -36.19 -11.47
CA ALA A 628 6.81 -36.92 -10.43
C ALA A 628 5.97 -37.01 -9.13
N ALA A 629 4.94 -36.18 -8.98
CA ALA A 629 4.01 -36.23 -7.86
C ALA A 629 3.14 -37.50 -7.94
N THR A 630 3.28 -38.38 -6.94
CA THR A 630 2.57 -39.67 -6.86
C THR A 630 1.13 -39.55 -6.36
N ASP A 631 0.73 -38.34 -5.95
CA ASP A 631 -0.57 -38.07 -5.33
C ASP A 631 -1.73 -37.96 -6.33
N GLY A 632 -1.46 -38.04 -7.64
CA GLY A 632 -2.44 -37.95 -8.72
C GLY A 632 -2.88 -36.54 -9.10
N ALA A 633 -2.21 -35.48 -8.65
CA ALA A 633 -2.58 -34.09 -8.95
C ALA A 633 -2.66 -33.79 -10.46
N ALA A 634 -1.75 -34.35 -11.27
CA ALA A 634 -1.75 -34.15 -12.72
C ALA A 634 -3.01 -34.71 -13.39
N ALA A 635 -3.50 -35.87 -12.93
CA ALA A 635 -4.72 -36.46 -13.43
C ALA A 635 -5.95 -35.60 -13.10
N ARG A 636 -5.99 -35.03 -11.89
CA ARG A 636 -7.07 -34.11 -11.46
C ARG A 636 -7.07 -32.81 -12.26
N CYS A 637 -5.90 -32.21 -12.47
CA CYS A 637 -5.74 -31.03 -13.31
C CYS A 637 -6.22 -31.29 -14.75
N LYS A 638 -5.83 -32.42 -15.36
CA LYS A 638 -6.31 -32.81 -16.70
C LYS A 638 -7.83 -33.03 -16.74
N ALA A 639 -8.42 -33.60 -15.69
CA ALA A 639 -9.86 -33.77 -15.59
C ALA A 639 -10.61 -32.42 -15.49
N PHE A 640 -10.14 -31.52 -14.61
CA PHE A 640 -10.66 -30.16 -14.50
C PHE A 640 -10.59 -29.41 -15.83
N ALA A 641 -9.42 -29.41 -16.46
CA ALA A 641 -9.19 -28.71 -17.71
C ALA A 641 -10.10 -29.23 -18.82
N LYS A 642 -10.32 -30.55 -18.89
CA LYS A 642 -11.28 -31.16 -19.82
C LYS A 642 -12.71 -30.67 -19.57
N GLN A 643 -13.14 -30.58 -18.30
CA GLN A 643 -14.47 -30.10 -17.93
C GLN A 643 -14.70 -28.64 -18.37
N HIS A 644 -13.65 -27.82 -18.34
CA HIS A 644 -13.73 -26.38 -18.62
C HIS A 644 -13.18 -25.96 -19.99
N SER A 645 -12.90 -26.92 -20.88
CA SER A 645 -12.34 -26.67 -22.21
C SER A 645 -11.00 -25.90 -22.19
N ILE A 646 -10.17 -26.18 -21.19
CA ILE A 646 -8.82 -25.63 -21.05
C ILE A 646 -7.84 -26.61 -21.70
N LYS A 647 -6.94 -26.09 -22.55
CA LYS A 647 -5.89 -26.91 -23.16
C LYS A 647 -4.87 -27.32 -22.08
N VAL A 648 -4.46 -28.58 -22.04
CA VAL A 648 -3.35 -29.02 -21.19
C VAL A 648 -2.23 -29.56 -22.05
N GLU A 649 -1.02 -29.05 -21.82
CA GLU A 649 0.19 -29.47 -22.52
C GLU A 649 1.22 -29.96 -21.51
N ASP A 650 1.69 -31.18 -21.71
CA ASP A 650 2.82 -31.72 -20.96
C ASP A 650 4.09 -31.19 -21.63
N ILE A 651 4.76 -30.22 -21.00
CA ILE A 651 6.00 -29.66 -21.55
C ILE A 651 7.14 -30.67 -21.33
N GLY A 652 7.62 -31.25 -22.44
CA GLY A 652 8.72 -32.22 -22.43
C GLY A 652 10.08 -31.58 -22.11
N THR A 653 11.17 -32.33 -22.25
CA THR A 653 12.53 -31.76 -22.27
C THR A 653 12.70 -30.90 -23.53
N MET A 654 13.26 -29.70 -23.37
CA MET A 654 13.55 -28.66 -24.39
C MET A 654 13.59 -29.12 -25.87
N PRO A 655 12.96 -28.39 -26.81
CA PRO A 655 13.22 -28.59 -28.24
C PRO A 655 14.72 -28.37 -28.55
N ALA A 656 15.30 -29.27 -29.33
CA ALA A 656 16.75 -29.44 -29.48
C ALA A 656 17.49 -28.32 -30.27
N THR A 657 16.83 -27.22 -30.65
CA THR A 657 17.31 -26.34 -31.75
C THR A 657 17.35 -24.84 -31.45
N TYR A 658 17.25 -24.39 -30.20
CA TYR A 658 17.25 -22.95 -29.92
C TYR A 658 18.65 -22.34 -29.80
N ASP A 659 18.83 -21.18 -30.44
CA ASP A 659 19.99 -20.31 -30.25
C ASP A 659 19.80 -19.52 -28.94
N ILE A 660 20.45 -19.98 -27.87
CA ILE A 660 20.45 -19.31 -26.57
C ILE A 660 21.54 -18.24 -26.61
N THR A 661 21.14 -16.98 -26.74
CA THR A 661 22.07 -15.87 -26.48
C THR A 661 22.22 -15.72 -24.97
N ALA A 662 23.10 -16.53 -24.36
CA ALA A 662 23.28 -16.53 -22.92
C ALA A 662 23.89 -15.23 -22.42
N ARG A 663 23.75 -15.03 -21.11
CA ARG A 663 24.12 -13.85 -20.33
C ARG A 663 25.62 -13.62 -20.44
N GLN A 664 26.08 -12.99 -21.52
CA GLN A 664 27.41 -12.44 -21.55
C GLN A 664 27.40 -11.28 -20.57
N GLY A 665 28.07 -11.46 -19.42
CA GLY A 665 28.48 -10.41 -18.51
C GLY A 665 29.49 -9.47 -19.17
N VAL A 666 29.15 -8.96 -20.34
CA VAL A 666 29.92 -8.00 -21.11
C VAL A 666 29.13 -6.71 -21.03
N GLN A 667 29.81 -5.63 -20.67
CA GLN A 667 29.33 -4.26 -20.76
C GLN A 667 28.99 -3.83 -22.22
N GLY A 668 28.84 -4.77 -23.15
CA GLY A 668 28.41 -4.60 -24.53
C GLY A 668 27.10 -5.36 -24.69
N GLY A 669 26.00 -4.61 -24.81
CA GLY A 669 24.67 -5.19 -25.00
C GLY A 669 24.55 -6.03 -26.27
N ILE A 670 23.38 -6.63 -26.48
CA ILE A 670 23.02 -7.33 -27.72
C ILE A 670 23.37 -6.40 -28.91
N ASP A 671 24.17 -6.87 -29.87
CA ASP A 671 24.50 -6.09 -31.06
C ASP A 671 23.28 -6.06 -32.00
N LEU A 672 22.38 -5.12 -31.68
CA LEU A 672 21.14 -4.88 -32.42
C LEU A 672 21.35 -3.90 -33.59
N LYS A 673 22.59 -3.49 -33.91
CA LYS A 673 22.86 -2.53 -35.00
C LYS A 673 22.48 -3.03 -36.39
N GLY A 674 22.32 -4.35 -36.57
CA GLY A 674 21.82 -4.96 -37.80
C GLY A 674 20.33 -5.36 -37.74
N VAL A 675 19.66 -5.06 -36.63
CA VAL A 675 18.26 -5.47 -36.35
C VAL A 675 17.29 -4.30 -36.51
N VAL A 676 17.72 -3.06 -36.23
CA VAL A 676 16.90 -1.83 -36.24
C VAL A 676 17.24 -0.91 -37.43
#